data_AF-A0A2R6JG13-F1
#
_entry.id   AF-A0A2R6JG13-F1
#
_cell.length_a   1.000
_cell.length_b   1.000
_cell.length_c   1.000
_cell.angle_alpha   90.00
_cell.angle_beta   90.00
_cell.angle_gamma   90.00
#
_symmetry.space_group_name_H-M   'P 1'
#
loop_
_entity.id
_entity.type
_entity.pdbx_description
1 polymer ?
#
loop_
_entity_poly.entity_id
_entity_poly.type
_entity_poly.pdbx_seq_one_letter_code
_entity_poly.pdbx_strand_id
1 'polypeptide(L)'
;MPTGIDVDASRVVVATPAGTSHHHNGVLRVEDADEDALSAETDHATYLIGSDAAGETGDPAGLDPLIGGESNLSEEARRATVRAFVTAMADEDGPVRDVTRPGTGADPLDDVLRVMEYDAGEVDAGLAVCHDVFEAPVTGLGVAIFERSVTATVAVGGIAVGSATVDATDDWYNYGRLDGADEDGLSTAWATMQYETLFADLAAELAGEVPSFDGSVPVAVGGDAAPDGIGDRIADALAEGLPVEVGEVTVADDPGDAPARGALAVAESAGDGPTTTPAYARDVPHGSGPTDPDAVVSSVGGGVARSEATAGTVAGPGRTEVASDGTEVEAAVASAHEDLSKLERRSAKTARALSELIGQLDDISAGAASLSAIREDLDELEERLGDEAEDLGTTVERLESQVGSHDEETTIAETLADLESTLSTVDETVDELEDETVDIRSAVAELDGDIDADFSGPMEEVAELQDDIDALEKRLEEQMDYVWEEIEELSDELVDVAATVEDVPELEAAVAGTQDSVTDLEGTTQSLQESLADVREELSTLRTESVAESRLEGVESELDNFADKLERLRREVDESEDVDPERIDELETTLDGLRKTMISQGERIDALEDDKAKLDDRIDTVYQNSAKAEALSSLETEVSRIRQTAAEANDAATEMESTVRGLSDTVDSHQQEIATLSTNVDNLAGSAVTRNEVDTELDELDERIEGVEIDYGAELDDLWDLHHELAEAVEGGDDDDGVQYAVILQGLALVFVGILGGILAFQSGELILLAAFIVLVVLPGAFSWMLG
;
A
#
# COMPACT_ATOMS: atom_id res chain seq x y z
N MET A 1 -11.63 27.19 15.38
CA MET A 1 -10.63 26.77 14.36
C MET A 1 -11.02 27.36 13.00
N PRO A 2 -10.11 27.47 12.03
CA PRO A 2 -10.53 27.46 10.62
C PRO A 2 -11.33 26.18 10.34
N THR A 3 -12.34 26.24 9.48
CA THR A 3 -13.02 25.01 9.04
C THR A 3 -12.16 24.38 7.93
N GLY A 4 -11.68 23.16 8.14
CA GLY A 4 -10.83 22.41 7.22
C GLY A 4 -11.57 21.24 6.59
N ILE A 5 -11.34 20.94 5.30
CA ILE A 5 -11.83 19.72 4.66
C ILE A 5 -10.64 18.92 4.13
N ASP A 6 -10.57 17.68 4.54
CA ASP A 6 -9.64 16.70 4.01
C ASP A 6 -10.39 15.60 3.27
N VAL A 7 -9.78 15.12 2.19
CA VAL A 7 -10.35 14.15 1.29
C VAL A 7 -9.34 13.04 1.05
N ASP A 8 -9.68 11.84 1.51
CA ASP A 8 -9.04 10.58 1.15
C ASP A 8 -9.90 9.80 0.14
N ALA A 9 -9.36 8.76 -0.48
CA ALA A 9 -10.04 7.89 -1.45
C ALA A 9 -11.37 7.33 -0.92
N SER A 10 -11.48 7.07 0.39
CA SER A 10 -12.67 6.46 1.01
C SER A 10 -13.43 7.38 1.99
N ARG A 11 -12.82 8.48 2.45
CA ARG A 11 -13.32 9.30 3.55
C ARG A 11 -13.09 10.78 3.30
N VAL A 12 -14.02 11.61 3.76
CA VAL A 12 -13.88 13.06 3.84
C VAL A 12 -13.91 13.47 5.31
N VAL A 13 -12.83 14.06 5.81
CA VAL A 13 -12.71 14.52 7.20
C VAL A 13 -12.91 16.03 7.23
N VAL A 14 -13.82 16.52 8.07
CA VAL A 14 -14.12 17.94 8.18
C VAL A 14 -13.79 18.40 9.59
N ALA A 15 -12.78 19.27 9.71
CA ALA A 15 -12.41 19.89 10.97
C ALA A 15 -13.17 21.20 11.13
N THR A 16 -13.88 21.38 12.24
CA THR A 16 -14.64 22.59 12.57
C THR A 16 -14.17 23.15 13.92
N PRO A 17 -14.46 24.42 14.25
CA PRO A 17 -14.36 24.91 15.63
C PRO A 17 -15.03 24.02 16.70
N ALA A 18 -16.06 23.25 16.34
CA ALA A 18 -16.80 22.39 17.26
C ALA A 18 -16.19 20.98 17.41
N GLY A 19 -15.19 20.64 16.60
CA GLY A 19 -14.55 19.33 16.56
C GLY A 19 -14.50 18.79 15.14
N THR A 20 -14.16 17.51 15.00
CA THR A 20 -13.96 16.89 13.69
C THR A 20 -15.04 15.88 13.40
N SER A 21 -15.63 16.02 12.21
CA SER A 21 -16.62 15.09 11.69
C SER A 21 -16.03 14.28 10.54
N HIS A 22 -16.54 13.07 10.40
CA HIS A 22 -16.09 12.12 9.41
C HIS A 22 -17.25 11.71 8.52
N HIS A 23 -17.03 11.86 7.23
CA HIS A 23 -17.98 11.50 6.18
C HIS A 23 -17.32 10.48 5.25
N HIS A 24 -18.09 9.61 4.63
CA HIS A 24 -17.55 8.76 3.57
C HIS A 24 -17.29 9.60 2.31
N ASN A 25 -16.28 9.25 1.50
CA ASN A 25 -16.07 9.83 0.16
C ASN A 25 -16.90 9.07 -0.89
N GLY A 26 -18.21 9.00 -0.66
CA GLY A 26 -19.12 8.19 -1.49
C GLY A 26 -20.30 8.99 -2.01
N VAL A 27 -20.73 8.65 -3.22
CA VAL A 27 -21.97 9.12 -3.82
C VAL A 27 -22.79 7.95 -4.31
N LEU A 28 -24.08 7.95 -3.97
CA LEU A 28 -25.04 6.96 -4.44
C LEU A 28 -26.22 7.65 -5.12
N ARG A 29 -26.56 7.22 -6.34
CA ARG A 29 -27.76 7.68 -7.04
C ARG A 29 -28.99 7.00 -6.45
N VAL A 30 -29.98 7.78 -6.03
CA VAL A 30 -31.26 7.29 -5.48
C VAL A 30 -32.45 7.90 -6.22
N GLU A 31 -33.62 7.23 -6.15
CA GLU A 31 -34.87 7.76 -6.72
C GLU A 31 -35.45 8.88 -5.84
N ASP A 32 -35.45 8.69 -4.53
CA ASP A 32 -35.89 9.66 -3.51
C ASP A 32 -34.90 9.61 -2.33
N ALA A 33 -34.53 10.78 -1.79
CA ALA A 33 -33.70 10.90 -0.59
C ALA A 33 -34.57 11.34 0.60
N ASP A 34 -34.23 10.87 1.81
CA ASP A 34 -34.85 11.36 3.04
C ASP A 34 -34.61 12.87 3.22
N GLU A 35 -35.60 13.60 3.75
CA GLU A 35 -35.53 15.07 3.92
C GLU A 35 -34.37 15.51 4.83
N ASP A 36 -33.90 14.62 5.70
CA ASP A 36 -32.81 14.85 6.65
C ASP A 36 -31.44 14.35 6.12
N ALA A 37 -31.41 13.61 5.00
CA ALA A 37 -30.18 13.06 4.44
C ALA A 37 -29.43 14.10 3.59
N LEU A 38 -28.10 14.08 3.67
CA LEU A 38 -27.26 14.93 2.85
C LEU A 38 -27.37 14.47 1.39
N SER A 39 -28.05 15.27 0.57
CA SER A 39 -28.35 14.94 -0.82
C SER A 39 -28.13 16.11 -1.78
N ALA A 40 -27.91 15.80 -3.05
CA ALA A 40 -27.86 16.76 -4.14
C ALA A 40 -28.83 16.37 -5.25
N GLU A 41 -29.65 17.33 -5.68
CA GLU A 41 -30.59 17.17 -6.79
C GLU A 41 -30.01 17.80 -8.07
N THR A 42 -30.10 17.06 -9.17
CA THR A 42 -29.78 17.53 -10.52
C THR A 42 -31.02 17.46 -11.40
N ASP A 43 -30.96 18.00 -12.62
CA ASP A 43 -32.06 17.90 -13.59
C ASP A 43 -32.42 16.44 -13.99
N HIS A 44 -31.62 15.45 -13.58
CA HIS A 44 -31.73 14.06 -14.03
C HIS A 44 -31.83 13.02 -12.91
N ALA A 45 -31.39 13.35 -11.69
CA ALA A 45 -31.35 12.40 -10.57
C ALA A 45 -31.07 13.10 -9.23
N THR A 46 -31.40 12.38 -8.15
CA THR A 46 -31.04 12.70 -6.76
C THR A 46 -29.87 11.81 -6.34
N TYR A 47 -28.92 12.38 -5.59
CA TYR A 47 -27.73 11.70 -5.12
C TYR A 47 -27.61 11.84 -3.60
N LEU A 48 -27.41 10.73 -2.89
CA LEU A 48 -26.98 10.72 -1.48
C LEU A 48 -25.48 10.91 -1.39
N ILE A 49 -25.03 11.54 -0.31
CA ILE A 49 -23.66 12.00 -0.14
C ILE A 49 -23.08 11.50 1.17
N GLY A 50 -21.87 10.96 1.11
CA GLY A 50 -21.09 10.58 2.26
C GLY A 50 -21.72 9.47 3.09
N SER A 51 -21.81 9.64 4.40
CA SER A 51 -22.25 8.56 5.30
C SER A 51 -23.70 8.13 5.06
N ASP A 52 -24.54 9.02 4.53
CA ASP A 52 -25.91 8.67 4.14
C ASP A 52 -25.94 7.78 2.88
N ALA A 53 -24.95 7.92 1.99
CA ALA A 53 -24.80 7.04 0.82
C ALA A 53 -24.31 5.64 1.23
N ALA A 54 -23.46 5.53 2.25
CA ALA A 54 -22.91 4.26 2.74
C ALA A 54 -23.89 3.44 3.59
N GLY A 55 -24.93 4.06 4.15
CA GLY A 55 -25.93 3.40 5.01
C GLY A 55 -27.05 2.68 4.25
N GLU A 56 -27.29 3.03 2.98
CA GLU A 56 -28.18 2.29 2.08
C GLU A 56 -27.49 0.98 1.69
N THR A 57 -28.17 -0.16 1.82
CA THR A 57 -27.65 -1.55 1.80
C THR A 57 -27.02 -2.04 0.48
N GLY A 58 -26.46 -1.15 -0.34
CA GLY A 58 -25.73 -1.46 -1.55
C GLY A 58 -24.28 -1.85 -1.23
N ASP A 59 -23.78 -2.84 -1.97
CA ASP A 59 -22.37 -3.21 -2.03
C ASP A 59 -21.47 -1.96 -2.14
N PRO A 60 -20.43 -1.78 -1.31
CA PRO A 60 -19.49 -0.66 -1.41
C PRO A 60 -18.84 -0.54 -2.79
N ALA A 61 -18.82 -1.61 -3.59
CA ALA A 61 -18.41 -1.58 -5.00
C ALA A 61 -19.28 -0.65 -5.89
N GLY A 62 -20.45 -0.21 -5.43
CA GLY A 62 -21.35 0.70 -6.14
C GLY A 62 -21.20 2.19 -5.80
N LEU A 63 -20.28 2.57 -4.90
CA LEU A 63 -20.07 3.97 -4.53
C LEU A 63 -19.06 4.62 -5.48
N ASP A 64 -19.52 5.59 -6.26
CA ASP A 64 -18.62 6.46 -7.02
C ASP A 64 -17.96 7.46 -6.05
N PRO A 65 -16.64 7.74 -6.17
CA PRO A 65 -15.97 8.72 -5.33
C PRO A 65 -16.55 10.12 -5.56
N LEU A 66 -16.83 10.85 -4.46
CA LEU A 66 -17.36 12.22 -4.50
C LEU A 66 -16.30 13.19 -5.02
N ILE A 67 -15.06 13.00 -4.55
CA ILE A 67 -13.91 13.89 -4.76
C ILE A 67 -12.69 13.02 -5.13
N GLY A 68 -11.93 13.40 -6.16
CA GLY A 68 -10.82 12.60 -6.68
C GLY A 68 -11.22 11.33 -7.45
N GLY A 69 -10.25 10.70 -8.14
CA GLY A 69 -10.39 9.39 -8.80
C GLY A 69 -11.24 9.34 -10.10
N GLU A 70 -11.29 8.15 -10.72
CA GLU A 70 -12.20 7.85 -11.83
C GLU A 70 -13.61 7.59 -11.27
N SER A 71 -14.50 8.57 -11.41
CA SER A 71 -15.92 8.46 -11.05
C SER A 71 -16.78 8.46 -12.31
N ASN A 72 -17.78 7.57 -12.35
CA ASN A 72 -18.74 7.45 -13.46
C ASN A 72 -19.79 8.58 -13.46
N LEU A 73 -19.80 9.42 -12.42
CA LEU A 73 -20.70 10.57 -12.33
C LEU A 73 -20.36 11.60 -13.40
N SER A 74 -21.41 12.15 -14.00
CA SER A 74 -21.26 13.33 -14.86
C SER A 74 -20.63 14.48 -14.07
N GLU A 75 -19.87 15.33 -14.77
CA GLU A 75 -19.22 16.52 -14.18
C GLU A 75 -20.23 17.45 -13.48
N GLU A 76 -21.45 17.53 -14.01
CA GLU A 76 -22.56 18.30 -13.42
C GLU A 76 -23.04 17.70 -12.11
N ALA A 77 -23.26 16.38 -12.06
CA ALA A 77 -23.64 15.68 -10.84
C ALA A 77 -22.55 15.87 -9.77
N ARG A 78 -21.29 15.63 -10.13
CA ARG A 78 -20.16 15.78 -9.20
C ARG A 78 -20.08 17.19 -8.61
N ARG A 79 -20.19 18.24 -9.42
CA ARG A 79 -20.23 19.63 -8.92
C ARG A 79 -21.44 19.91 -8.02
N ALA A 80 -22.62 19.38 -8.34
CA ALA A 80 -23.82 19.56 -7.52
C ALA A 80 -23.63 18.90 -6.14
N THR A 81 -23.11 17.67 -6.14
CA THR A 81 -22.87 16.88 -4.94
C THR A 81 -21.79 17.50 -4.04
N VAL A 82 -20.66 17.90 -4.62
CA VAL A 82 -19.60 18.60 -3.89
C VAL A 82 -20.09 19.94 -3.32
N ARG A 83 -20.92 20.69 -4.06
CA ARG A 83 -21.52 21.93 -3.54
C ARG A 83 -22.45 21.67 -2.36
N ALA A 84 -23.32 20.66 -2.45
CA ALA A 84 -24.21 20.30 -1.35
C ALA A 84 -23.40 19.91 -0.10
N PHE A 85 -22.36 19.10 -0.29
CA PHE A 85 -21.42 18.73 0.77
C PHE A 85 -20.78 19.95 1.44
N VAL A 86 -20.09 20.81 0.68
CA VAL A 86 -19.41 21.99 1.21
C VAL A 86 -20.40 22.97 1.86
N THR A 87 -21.61 23.10 1.34
CA THR A 87 -22.65 23.97 1.92
C THR A 87 -23.09 23.47 3.29
N ALA A 88 -23.35 22.17 3.42
CA ALA A 88 -23.71 21.57 4.70
C ALA A 88 -22.62 21.78 5.75
N MET A 89 -21.35 21.67 5.36
CA MET A 89 -20.21 21.87 6.27
C MET A 89 -19.99 23.34 6.65
N ALA A 90 -20.26 24.27 5.74
CA ALA A 90 -20.03 25.69 5.99
C ALA A 90 -21.13 26.36 6.84
N ASP A 91 -22.37 25.85 6.78
CA ASP A 91 -23.50 26.45 7.47
C ASP A 91 -23.46 26.26 9.00
N GLU A 92 -22.73 25.25 9.50
CA GLU A 92 -22.67 24.97 10.94
C GLU A 92 -21.66 25.87 11.69
N ASP A 93 -20.49 26.17 11.09
CA ASP A 93 -19.36 26.77 11.84
C ASP A 93 -18.56 27.88 11.14
N GLY A 94 -18.95 28.29 9.92
CA GLY A 94 -18.31 29.39 9.18
C GLY A 94 -17.53 28.94 7.95
N PRO A 95 -16.95 29.90 7.19
CA PRO A 95 -16.36 29.62 5.89
C PRO A 95 -15.21 28.61 5.99
N VAL A 96 -15.21 27.63 5.10
CA VAL A 96 -14.09 26.70 4.89
C VAL A 96 -12.87 27.52 4.47
N ARG A 97 -11.78 27.36 5.22
CA ARG A 97 -10.53 28.11 5.01
C ARG A 97 -9.40 27.25 4.48
N ASP A 98 -9.48 25.95 4.70
CA ASP A 98 -8.36 25.05 4.53
C ASP A 98 -8.86 23.76 3.87
N VAL A 99 -8.19 23.31 2.81
CA VAL A 99 -8.54 22.07 2.11
C VAL A 99 -7.29 21.33 1.70
N THR A 100 -7.17 20.08 2.11
CA THR A 100 -6.05 19.20 1.78
C THR A 100 -6.44 18.28 0.62
N ARG A 101 -5.50 17.99 -0.31
CA ARG A 101 -5.76 17.37 -1.61
C ARG A 101 -4.95 16.09 -1.83
N PRO A 102 -5.56 14.99 -2.30
CA PRO A 102 -4.82 13.88 -2.89
C PRO A 102 -4.55 14.19 -4.39
N GLY A 103 -3.44 14.85 -4.68
CA GLY A 103 -2.85 14.89 -6.03
C GLY A 103 -3.29 16.00 -6.99
N THR A 104 -2.62 16.06 -8.15
CA THR A 104 -2.72 17.13 -9.16
C THR A 104 -3.79 16.84 -10.23
N GLY A 105 -5.05 16.69 -9.81
CA GLY A 105 -6.21 16.52 -10.69
C GLY A 105 -7.09 17.78 -10.77
N ALA A 106 -7.80 17.98 -11.88
CA ALA A 106 -8.82 19.02 -11.99
C ALA A 106 -10.06 18.62 -11.16
N ASP A 107 -10.02 18.94 -9.87
CA ASP A 107 -11.00 18.48 -8.91
C ASP A 107 -12.25 19.39 -8.89
N PRO A 108 -13.48 18.87 -9.06
CA PRO A 108 -14.72 19.66 -8.90
C PRO A 108 -14.82 20.37 -7.54
N LEU A 109 -14.06 19.95 -6.53
CA LEU A 109 -13.92 20.67 -5.26
C LEU A 109 -13.35 22.08 -5.44
N ASP A 110 -12.27 22.25 -6.20
CA ASP A 110 -11.67 23.57 -6.45
C ASP A 110 -12.63 24.52 -7.17
N ASP A 111 -13.34 23.98 -8.16
CA ASP A 111 -14.36 24.74 -8.89
C ASP A 111 -15.48 25.21 -7.96
N VAL A 112 -15.94 24.34 -7.06
CA VAL A 112 -17.00 24.65 -6.09
C VAL A 112 -16.52 25.66 -5.06
N LEU A 113 -15.36 25.44 -4.43
CA LEU A 113 -14.78 26.34 -3.43
C LEU A 113 -14.56 27.74 -4.01
N ARG A 114 -14.02 27.81 -5.23
CA ARG A 114 -13.84 29.08 -5.96
C ARG A 114 -15.15 29.77 -6.28
N VAL A 115 -16.20 29.02 -6.65
CA VAL A 115 -17.55 29.59 -6.89
C VAL A 115 -18.19 30.07 -5.60
N MET A 116 -17.91 29.41 -4.47
CA MET A 116 -18.38 29.79 -3.14
C MET A 116 -17.55 30.90 -2.49
N GLU A 117 -16.50 31.40 -3.17
CA GLU A 117 -15.55 32.39 -2.66
C GLU A 117 -14.82 31.94 -1.38
N TYR A 118 -14.61 30.63 -1.23
CA TYR A 118 -13.73 30.07 -0.20
C TYR A 118 -12.28 30.06 -0.71
N ASP A 119 -11.38 30.62 0.11
CA ASP A 119 -9.95 30.68 -0.15
C ASP A 119 -9.30 29.52 0.59
N ALA A 120 -9.36 28.34 -0.02
CA ALA A 120 -8.84 27.12 0.58
C ALA A 120 -7.32 27.02 0.36
N GLY A 121 -6.57 27.06 1.45
CA GLY A 121 -5.13 26.74 1.45
C GLY A 121 -4.88 25.26 1.76
N GLU A 122 -3.79 24.71 1.24
CA GLU A 122 -3.27 23.42 1.71
C GLU A 122 -2.71 23.61 3.13
N VAL A 123 -3.12 22.76 4.06
CA VAL A 123 -2.62 22.78 5.44
C VAL A 123 -1.51 21.78 5.56
N ASP A 124 -0.34 22.27 5.98
CA ASP A 124 0.79 21.44 6.34
C ASP A 124 0.44 20.52 7.53
N ALA A 125 0.87 19.26 7.47
CA ALA A 125 0.59 18.25 8.49
C ALA A 125 1.01 18.70 9.91
N GLY A 126 2.16 19.35 10.06
CA GLY A 126 2.61 19.90 11.34
C GLY A 126 1.73 21.06 11.82
N LEU A 127 1.23 21.90 10.90
CA LEU A 127 0.30 22.98 11.22
C LEU A 127 -1.05 22.42 11.72
N ALA A 128 -1.50 21.30 11.16
CA ALA A 128 -2.72 20.63 11.60
C ALA A 128 -2.60 20.11 13.04
N VAL A 129 -1.48 19.47 13.39
CA VAL A 129 -1.19 19.02 14.76
C VAL A 129 -1.21 20.20 15.73
N CYS A 130 -0.64 21.33 15.32
CA CYS A 130 -0.70 22.58 16.07
C CYS A 130 -2.15 23.05 16.33
N HIS A 131 -3.04 22.94 15.35
CA HIS A 131 -4.45 23.34 15.47
C HIS A 131 -5.28 22.42 16.35
N ASP A 132 -4.90 21.14 16.39
CA ASP A 132 -5.57 20.13 17.18
C ASP A 132 -5.29 20.30 18.67
N VAL A 133 -4.00 20.45 19.02
CA VAL A 133 -3.56 20.48 20.42
C VAL A 133 -3.67 21.86 21.04
N PHE A 134 -3.42 22.94 20.29
CA PHE A 134 -3.33 24.29 20.86
C PHE A 134 -4.60 25.13 20.69
N GLU A 135 -4.99 25.84 21.75
CA GLU A 135 -6.07 26.81 21.69
C GLU A 135 -5.71 28.01 20.80
N ALA A 136 -6.67 28.51 20.02
CA ALA A 136 -6.46 29.66 19.16
C ALA A 136 -6.24 30.97 19.96
N PRO A 137 -5.31 31.86 19.55
CA PRO A 137 -4.49 31.77 18.34
C PRO A 137 -3.28 30.85 18.50
N VAL A 138 -3.15 29.91 17.58
CA VAL A 138 -2.20 28.80 17.65
C VAL A 138 -0.76 29.31 17.56
N THR A 139 0.02 29.11 18.62
CA THR A 139 1.45 29.43 18.63
C THR A 139 2.20 28.27 19.27
N GLY A 140 2.97 27.55 18.46
CA GLY A 140 3.61 26.31 18.86
C GLY A 140 4.36 25.64 17.72
N LEU A 141 5.00 24.52 18.01
CA LEU A 141 5.60 23.61 17.05
C LEU A 141 4.73 22.36 16.97
N GLY A 142 4.19 22.04 15.80
CA GLY A 142 3.43 20.81 15.59
C GLY A 142 4.26 19.82 14.78
N VAL A 143 4.33 18.59 15.25
CA VAL A 143 5.07 17.50 14.62
C VAL A 143 4.11 16.37 14.28
N ALA A 144 4.01 16.08 13.00
CA ALA A 144 3.23 15.00 12.43
C ALA A 144 4.14 13.82 12.10
N ILE A 145 3.91 12.65 12.68
CA ILE A 145 4.71 11.43 12.46
C ILE A 145 3.88 10.40 11.69
N PHE A 146 4.29 10.10 10.47
CA PHE A 146 3.73 9.05 9.61
C PHE A 146 4.71 7.88 9.52
N GLU A 147 4.25 6.77 8.93
CA GLU A 147 5.10 5.60 8.67
C GLU A 147 6.30 5.95 7.78
N ARG A 148 6.10 6.84 6.79
CA ARG A 148 7.10 7.15 5.75
C ARG A 148 7.70 8.54 5.86
N SER A 149 7.13 9.44 6.63
CA SER A 149 7.60 10.82 6.71
C SER A 149 7.25 11.46 8.04
N VAL A 150 8.03 12.47 8.42
CA VAL A 150 7.81 13.25 9.63
C VAL A 150 7.89 14.72 9.29
N THR A 151 6.80 15.46 9.53
CA THR A 151 6.71 16.89 9.20
C THR A 151 6.56 17.72 10.46
N ALA A 152 7.46 18.68 10.65
CA ALA A 152 7.39 19.70 11.70
C ALA A 152 7.05 21.05 11.12
N THR A 153 6.11 21.76 11.76
CA THR A 153 5.79 23.15 11.42
C THR A 153 5.68 24.01 12.65
N VAL A 154 6.39 25.14 12.64
CA VAL A 154 6.22 26.20 13.64
C VAL A 154 5.10 27.13 13.17
N ALA A 155 4.09 27.28 14.03
CA ALA A 155 2.98 28.20 13.84
C ALA A 155 3.10 29.38 14.80
N VAL A 156 2.87 30.61 14.31
CA VAL A 156 2.77 31.81 15.14
C VAL A 156 1.47 32.54 14.80
N GLY A 157 0.55 32.58 15.77
CA GLY A 157 -0.77 33.17 15.57
C GLY A 157 -1.64 32.46 14.53
N GLY A 158 -1.44 31.15 14.33
CA GLY A 158 -2.13 30.34 13.33
C GLY A 158 -1.56 30.47 11.91
N ILE A 159 -0.35 31.00 11.77
CA ILE A 159 0.36 31.12 10.49
C ILE A 159 1.64 30.29 10.57
N ALA A 160 1.86 29.39 9.61
CA ALA A 160 3.13 28.67 9.48
C ALA A 160 4.27 29.65 9.18
N VAL A 161 5.29 29.67 10.04
CA VAL A 161 6.48 30.52 9.88
C VAL A 161 7.70 29.75 9.36
N GLY A 162 7.68 28.42 9.46
CA GLY A 162 8.69 27.52 8.89
C GLY A 162 8.22 26.08 9.05
N SER A 163 8.59 25.23 8.09
CA SER A 163 8.31 23.80 8.10
C SER A 163 9.53 23.00 7.64
N ALA A 164 9.63 21.76 8.10
CA ALA A 164 10.66 20.80 7.73
C ALA A 164 10.04 19.40 7.63
N THR A 165 10.56 18.57 6.74
CA THR A 165 10.08 17.20 6.54
C THR A 165 11.26 16.26 6.41
N VAL A 166 11.33 15.29 7.32
CA VAL A 166 12.32 14.20 7.29
C VAL A 166 11.64 12.96 6.70
N ASP A 167 12.37 12.28 5.80
CA ASP A 167 11.95 11.00 5.24
C ASP A 167 12.17 9.89 6.28
N ALA A 168 11.10 9.22 6.69
CA ALA A 168 11.15 8.14 7.68
C ALA A 168 11.25 6.75 7.03
N THR A 169 11.37 6.68 5.69
CA THR A 169 11.60 5.41 4.98
C THR A 169 13.03 4.90 5.06
N ASP A 170 13.96 5.71 5.58
CA ASP A 170 15.32 5.22 5.88
C ASP A 170 15.22 4.08 6.90
N ASP A 171 15.98 3.00 6.70
CA ASP A 171 15.96 1.78 7.52
C ASP A 171 16.15 2.09 9.02
N TRP A 172 16.79 3.23 9.32
CA TRP A 172 16.97 3.72 10.67
C TRP A 172 15.67 4.11 11.40
N TYR A 173 14.64 4.57 10.68
CA TYR A 173 13.41 5.15 11.23
C TYR A 173 12.17 4.25 11.10
N ASN A 174 12.34 2.95 10.82
CA ASN A 174 11.21 2.05 10.60
C ASN A 174 10.37 1.79 11.89
N TYR A 175 9.32 2.59 12.09
CA TYR A 175 8.42 2.54 13.25
C TYR A 175 7.35 1.44 13.14
N GLY A 176 6.99 1.02 11.92
CA GLY A 176 5.89 0.08 11.65
C GLY A 176 6.12 -1.35 12.14
N ARG A 177 7.36 -1.69 12.55
CA ARG A 177 7.71 -3.04 13.02
C ARG A 177 7.52 -3.26 14.53
N LEU A 178 7.07 -2.25 15.27
CA LEU A 178 7.00 -2.31 16.75
C LEU A 178 5.69 -2.88 17.31
N ASP A 179 4.70 -3.21 16.48
CA ASP A 179 3.41 -3.79 16.90
C ASP A 179 3.48 -5.20 17.53
N GLY A 180 4.68 -5.77 17.67
CA GLY A 180 4.92 -7.05 18.34
C GLY A 180 5.88 -6.98 19.54
N ALA A 181 6.24 -5.78 20.01
CA ALA A 181 7.25 -5.66 21.07
C ALA A 181 6.68 -6.03 22.44
N ASP A 182 7.01 -7.25 22.88
CA ASP A 182 6.75 -7.79 24.22
C ASP A 182 7.21 -6.85 25.36
N GLU A 183 6.63 -7.05 26.54
CA GLU A 183 6.81 -6.29 27.81
C GLU A 183 8.27 -6.14 28.32
N ASP A 184 9.28 -6.59 27.57
CA ASP A 184 10.68 -6.73 28.00
C ASP A 184 11.55 -5.44 27.86
N GLY A 185 10.98 -4.31 27.44
CA GLY A 185 11.56 -2.97 27.61
C GLY A 185 12.79 -2.61 26.75
N LEU A 186 13.45 -3.58 26.10
CA LEU A 186 14.56 -3.34 25.18
C LEU A 186 14.10 -2.69 23.87
N SER A 187 12.96 -3.12 23.35
CA SER A 187 12.28 -2.48 22.20
C SER A 187 11.95 -1.01 22.49
N THR A 188 11.55 -0.69 23.72
CA THR A 188 11.25 0.67 24.14
C THR A 188 12.51 1.55 24.15
N ALA A 189 13.65 1.03 24.61
CA ALA A 189 14.90 1.80 24.65
C ALA A 189 15.41 2.12 23.24
N TRP A 190 15.33 1.16 22.32
CA TRP A 190 15.70 1.35 20.92
C TRP A 190 14.78 2.34 20.21
N ALA A 191 13.46 2.16 20.32
CA ALA A 191 12.48 3.08 19.76
C ALA A 191 12.69 4.50 20.29
N THR A 192 12.99 4.64 21.59
CA THR A 192 13.29 5.95 22.18
C THR A 192 14.51 6.62 21.53
N MET A 193 15.57 5.85 21.24
CA MET A 193 16.77 6.38 20.56
C MET A 193 16.49 6.76 19.10
N GLN A 194 15.63 6.01 18.41
CA GLN A 194 15.19 6.34 17.05
C GLN A 194 14.41 7.66 17.05
N TYR A 195 13.44 7.83 17.96
CA TYR A 195 12.72 9.10 18.09
C TYR A 195 13.65 10.26 18.48
N GLU A 196 14.56 10.08 19.43
CA GLU A 196 15.52 11.14 19.79
C GLU A 196 16.35 11.60 18.59
N THR A 197 16.85 10.66 17.78
CA THR A 197 17.60 10.97 16.55
C THR A 197 16.72 11.68 15.52
N LEU A 198 15.50 11.16 15.29
CA LEU A 198 14.53 11.75 14.36
C LEU A 198 14.24 13.21 14.72
N PHE A 199 13.93 13.48 15.99
CA PHE A 199 13.61 14.84 16.45
C PHE A 199 14.83 15.76 16.40
N ALA A 200 16.04 15.25 16.60
CA ALA A 200 17.27 16.03 16.44
C ALA A 200 17.51 16.42 14.96
N ASP A 201 17.30 15.49 14.02
CA ASP A 201 17.41 15.76 12.59
C ASP A 201 16.35 16.76 12.13
N LEU A 202 15.10 16.57 12.58
CA LEU A 202 13.99 17.47 12.29
C LEU A 202 14.25 18.88 12.85
N ALA A 203 14.81 18.99 14.05
CA ALA A 203 15.22 20.26 14.65
C ALA A 203 16.33 20.94 13.84
N ALA A 204 17.30 20.18 13.35
CA ALA A 204 18.41 20.71 12.54
C ALA A 204 17.92 21.28 11.19
N GLU A 205 16.98 20.59 10.53
CA GLU A 205 16.35 21.12 9.31
C GLU A 205 15.52 22.37 9.59
N LEU A 206 14.67 22.31 10.63
CA LEU A 206 13.76 23.39 10.96
C LEU A 206 14.48 24.67 11.44
N ALA A 207 15.66 24.53 12.05
CA ALA A 207 16.52 25.64 12.44
C ALA A 207 16.97 26.52 11.26
N GLY A 208 16.97 25.97 10.03
CA GLY A 208 17.28 26.72 8.81
C GLY A 208 16.14 27.65 8.36
N GLU A 209 14.90 27.29 8.67
CA GLU A 209 13.69 27.97 8.18
C GLU A 209 13.04 28.88 9.24
N VAL A 210 13.16 28.52 10.53
CA VAL A 210 12.43 29.20 11.60
C VAL A 210 13.21 30.39 12.17
N PRO A 211 12.60 31.60 12.24
CA PRO A 211 13.26 32.74 12.86
C PRO A 211 13.34 32.57 14.38
N SER A 212 14.37 33.14 15.01
CA SER A 212 14.50 33.10 16.47
C SER A 212 13.38 33.89 17.15
N PHE A 213 12.73 33.30 18.16
CA PHE A 213 11.70 33.95 18.98
C PHE A 213 12.15 34.06 20.43
N ASP A 214 11.70 35.12 21.12
CA ASP A 214 11.87 35.26 22.57
C ASP A 214 10.77 34.45 23.27
N GLY A 215 11.17 33.37 23.97
CA GLY A 215 10.30 32.57 24.83
C GLY A 215 10.25 31.10 24.46
N SER A 216 9.54 30.35 25.31
CA SER A 216 9.35 28.92 25.15
C SER A 216 8.20 28.62 24.18
N VAL A 217 8.43 27.72 23.21
CA VAL A 217 7.48 27.30 22.18
C VAL A 217 6.92 25.93 22.57
N PRO A 218 5.61 25.80 22.89
CA PRO A 218 5.03 24.50 23.22
C PRO A 218 5.05 23.60 21.99
N VAL A 219 5.20 22.29 22.20
CA VAL A 219 5.29 21.29 21.13
C VAL A 219 4.07 20.38 21.18
N ALA A 220 3.47 20.14 20.03
CA ALA A 220 2.40 19.19 19.83
C ALA A 220 2.92 18.07 18.93
N VAL A 221 2.74 16.81 19.32
CA VAL A 221 3.14 15.63 18.52
C VAL A 221 1.89 14.82 18.21
N GLY A 222 1.68 14.46 16.95
CA GLY A 222 0.54 13.66 16.50
C GLY A 222 0.89 12.80 15.29
N GLY A 223 -0.05 11.95 14.87
CA GLY A 223 0.15 10.95 13.80
C GLY A 223 0.14 9.52 14.35
N ASP A 224 -0.03 8.54 13.46
CA ASP A 224 -0.25 7.13 13.82
C ASP A 224 0.97 6.49 14.49
N ALA A 225 2.16 7.04 14.25
CA ALA A 225 3.41 6.64 14.89
C ALA A 225 3.84 7.60 16.02
N ALA A 226 2.91 8.41 16.57
CA ALA A 226 3.25 9.31 17.68
C ALA A 226 3.58 8.49 18.96
N PRO A 227 4.74 8.73 19.60
CA PRO A 227 5.16 7.91 20.72
C PRO A 227 4.54 8.35 22.05
N ASP A 228 4.03 7.38 22.80
CA ASP A 228 3.50 7.59 24.15
C ASP A 228 4.63 7.72 25.19
N GLY A 229 4.52 8.73 26.07
CA GLY A 229 5.29 8.79 27.30
C GLY A 229 6.76 9.23 27.19
N ILE A 230 7.22 9.72 26.03
CA ILE A 230 8.61 10.18 25.83
C ILE A 230 8.77 11.71 25.67
N GLY A 231 7.76 12.49 26.06
CA GLY A 231 7.72 13.94 25.85
C GLY A 231 8.96 14.72 26.34
N ASP A 232 9.51 14.39 27.52
CA ASP A 232 10.70 15.07 28.04
C ASP A 232 11.93 14.88 27.13
N ARG A 233 12.10 13.69 26.54
CA ARG A 233 13.23 13.38 25.64
C ARG A 233 13.09 14.05 24.29
N ILE A 234 11.85 14.11 23.78
CA ILE A 234 11.52 14.88 22.57
C ILE A 234 11.86 16.35 22.78
N ALA A 235 11.50 16.90 23.94
CA ALA A 235 11.80 18.29 24.28
C ALA A 235 13.31 18.55 24.27
N ASP A 236 14.09 17.67 24.89
CA ASP A 236 15.56 17.77 24.96
C ASP A 236 16.20 17.68 23.57
N ALA A 237 15.77 16.72 22.73
CA ALA A 237 16.28 16.55 21.37
C ALA A 237 16.00 17.77 20.48
N LEU A 238 14.77 18.29 20.54
CA LEU A 238 14.38 19.50 19.80
C LEU A 238 15.14 20.74 20.29
N ALA A 239 15.39 20.85 21.61
CA ALA A 239 16.06 22.00 22.21
C ALA A 239 17.54 22.10 21.85
N GLU A 240 18.18 21.00 21.48
CA GLU A 240 19.59 21.01 21.05
C GLU A 240 19.76 21.63 19.64
N GLY A 241 18.80 21.40 18.75
CA GLY A 241 18.86 21.87 17.35
C GLY A 241 18.19 23.22 17.09
N LEU A 242 17.08 23.54 17.79
CA LEU A 242 16.27 24.71 17.45
C LEU A 242 16.80 26.03 18.07
N PRO A 243 16.67 27.17 17.35
CA PRO A 243 17.04 28.49 17.86
C PRO A 243 15.98 29.09 18.81
N VAL A 244 15.13 28.25 19.42
CA VAL A 244 14.05 28.64 20.34
C VAL A 244 14.06 27.74 21.57
N GLU A 245 13.60 28.27 22.70
CA GLU A 245 13.41 27.45 23.89
C GLU A 245 12.21 26.51 23.65
N VAL A 246 12.41 25.20 23.78
CA VAL A 246 11.33 24.23 23.61
C VAL A 246 10.53 24.14 24.91
N GLY A 247 9.21 24.14 24.78
CA GLY A 247 8.26 24.13 25.90
C GLY A 247 7.75 22.74 26.24
N GLU A 248 6.58 22.70 26.88
CA GLU A 248 5.88 21.46 27.19
C GLU A 248 5.53 20.72 25.89
N VAL A 249 5.85 19.42 25.83
CA VAL A 249 5.49 18.52 24.73
C VAL A 249 4.18 17.84 25.09
N THR A 250 3.17 18.04 24.25
CA THR A 250 1.85 17.43 24.36
C THR A 250 1.66 16.48 23.18
N VAL A 251 1.40 15.20 23.47
CA VAL A 251 1.01 14.24 22.43
C VAL A 251 -0.50 14.34 22.25
N ALA A 252 -0.97 14.43 21.01
CA ALA A 252 -2.40 14.47 20.69
C ALA A 252 -3.07 13.16 21.13
N ASP A 253 -4.24 13.26 21.77
CA ASP A 253 -5.02 12.09 22.20
C ASP A 253 -5.54 11.33 20.97
N ASP A 254 -5.39 10.00 20.96
CA ASP A 254 -5.84 9.04 19.91
C ASP A 254 -5.76 9.60 18.47
N PRO A 255 -4.69 9.33 17.71
CA PRO A 255 -4.52 9.87 16.36
C PRO A 255 -5.69 9.50 15.42
N GLY A 256 -6.47 8.47 15.74
CA GLY A 256 -7.69 8.09 15.04
C GLY A 256 -8.82 9.11 15.11
N ASP A 257 -8.90 9.89 16.20
CA ASP A 257 -9.97 10.84 16.54
C ASP A 257 -9.53 12.32 16.46
N ALA A 258 -8.24 12.59 16.27
CA ALA A 258 -7.66 13.92 16.24
C ALA A 258 -8.21 14.77 15.07
N PRO A 259 -8.67 16.01 15.31
CA PRO A 259 -8.97 16.98 14.27
C PRO A 259 -7.92 17.22 13.20
N ALA A 260 -6.65 16.99 13.53
CA ALA A 260 -5.54 17.06 12.59
C ALA A 260 -5.55 15.92 11.56
N ARG A 261 -6.27 14.82 11.80
CA ARG A 261 -6.18 13.60 10.98
C ARG A 261 -6.44 13.85 9.50
N GLY A 262 -7.31 14.81 9.17
CA GLY A 262 -7.52 15.14 7.78
C GLY A 262 -6.22 15.57 7.06
N ALA A 263 -5.61 16.64 7.55
CA ALA A 263 -4.33 17.09 7.00
C ALA A 263 -3.18 16.09 7.22
N LEU A 264 -3.30 15.19 8.21
CA LEU A 264 -2.34 14.11 8.45
C LEU A 264 -2.47 12.97 7.42
N ALA A 265 -3.68 12.46 7.14
CA ALA A 265 -3.94 11.34 6.23
C ALA A 265 -3.53 11.65 4.79
N VAL A 266 -3.63 12.92 4.35
CA VAL A 266 -3.11 13.29 3.01
C VAL A 266 -1.60 13.30 2.96
N ALA A 267 -0.90 13.72 4.01
CA ALA A 267 0.56 13.67 4.04
C ALA A 267 1.09 12.22 4.01
N GLU A 268 0.34 11.26 4.54
CA GLU A 268 0.59 9.82 4.41
C GLU A 268 0.41 9.34 2.96
N SER A 269 -0.68 9.74 2.29
CA SER A 269 -0.97 9.35 0.89
C SER A 269 -0.06 10.02 -0.17
N ALA A 270 0.56 11.16 0.17
CA ALA A 270 1.41 11.94 -0.74
C ALA A 270 2.84 11.38 -0.87
N GLY A 271 3.02 10.06 -0.77
CA GLY A 271 4.29 9.30 -0.72
C GLY A 271 5.32 9.53 -1.85
N ASP A 272 5.10 10.49 -2.73
CA ASP A 272 6.06 11.03 -3.69
C ASP A 272 6.26 12.55 -3.47
N GLY A 273 7.03 12.90 -2.43
CA GLY A 273 7.71 14.18 -2.26
C GLY A 273 6.85 15.46 -2.22
N PRO A 274 6.79 16.20 -1.09
CA PRO A 274 6.13 17.50 -1.09
C PRO A 274 6.90 18.50 -1.97
N THR A 275 6.23 19.12 -2.94
CA THR A 275 6.64 20.45 -3.39
C THR A 275 6.09 21.45 -2.37
N THR A 276 6.85 21.66 -1.29
CA THR A 276 6.56 22.76 -0.35
C THR A 276 6.57 24.06 -1.15
N THR A 277 5.40 24.65 -1.35
CA THR A 277 5.33 26.01 -1.87
C THR A 277 5.55 26.91 -0.66
N PRO A 278 6.70 27.61 -0.55
CA PRO A 278 6.89 28.53 0.56
C PRO A 278 5.78 29.57 0.53
N ALA A 279 5.26 29.95 1.70
CA ALA A 279 4.14 30.86 1.92
C ALA A 279 4.35 32.31 1.42
N TYR A 280 5.26 32.54 0.47
CA TYR A 280 5.56 33.85 -0.13
C TYR A 280 5.14 33.97 -1.61
N ALA A 281 4.39 33.02 -2.18
CA ALA A 281 4.12 33.03 -3.61
C ALA A 281 2.66 32.70 -4.02
N ARG A 282 1.70 33.57 -3.67
CA ARG A 282 0.61 33.94 -4.60
C ARG A 282 -0.15 35.19 -4.17
N ASP A 283 -0.40 36.07 -5.13
CA ASP A 283 -1.11 37.34 -5.01
C ASP A 283 -2.54 37.17 -4.45
N VAL A 284 -2.73 37.32 -3.14
CA VAL A 284 -4.03 37.65 -2.53
C VAL A 284 -3.96 39.07 -1.97
N PRO A 285 -4.89 39.99 -2.32
CA PRO A 285 -4.90 41.35 -1.81
C PRO A 285 -5.46 41.36 -0.38
N HIS A 286 -4.63 40.99 0.59
CA HIS A 286 -4.89 41.29 2.00
C HIS A 286 -4.13 42.54 2.42
N GLY A 287 -4.80 43.34 3.26
CA GLY A 287 -4.50 44.75 3.50
C GLY A 287 -3.02 45.00 3.77
N SER A 288 -2.47 45.95 3.00
CA SER A 288 -1.15 46.55 3.14
C SER A 288 -0.42 46.27 4.47
N GLY A 289 0.45 45.25 4.46
CA GLY A 289 1.62 45.15 5.34
C GLY A 289 1.84 43.78 6.00
N PRO A 290 2.57 42.88 5.33
CA PRO A 290 3.41 41.91 6.04
C PRO A 290 4.84 41.82 5.48
N THR A 291 5.39 42.90 4.90
CA THR A 291 6.83 42.96 4.56
C THR A 291 7.69 43.58 5.66
N ASP A 292 7.20 43.60 6.90
CA ASP A 292 7.93 44.16 8.04
C ASP A 292 8.12 43.09 9.13
N PRO A 293 9.24 42.34 9.13
CA PRO A 293 9.55 41.38 10.20
C PRO A 293 9.57 42.04 11.59
N ASP A 294 9.75 43.36 11.70
CA ASP A 294 9.68 44.08 12.98
C ASP A 294 8.23 44.16 13.53
N ALA A 295 7.20 44.01 12.70
CA ALA A 295 5.80 44.03 13.12
C ALA A 295 5.36 42.73 13.84
N VAL A 296 5.95 41.59 13.47
CA VAL A 296 5.73 40.30 14.13
C VAL A 296 6.46 40.27 15.48
N VAL A 297 7.73 40.71 15.50
CA VAL A 297 8.56 40.81 16.72
C VAL A 297 7.97 41.79 17.76
N SER A 298 7.32 42.87 17.31
CA SER A 298 6.71 43.84 18.23
C SER A 298 5.40 43.39 18.87
N SER A 299 4.78 42.30 18.40
CA SER A 299 3.62 41.67 19.06
C SER A 299 4.02 40.71 20.19
N VAL A 300 5.23 40.17 20.14
CA VAL A 300 5.76 39.18 21.11
C VAL A 300 6.58 39.85 22.23
N GLY A 301 7.27 40.95 21.98
CA GLY A 301 8.14 41.65 22.96
C GLY A 301 7.43 42.44 24.08
N GLY A 302 6.16 42.16 24.36
CA GLY A 302 5.26 42.99 25.16
C GLY A 302 5.29 42.81 26.68
N GLY A 303 6.39 42.41 27.32
CA GLY A 303 6.47 42.61 28.77
C GLY A 303 7.51 41.84 29.58
N VAL A 304 8.74 42.36 29.71
CA VAL A 304 9.56 42.15 30.92
C VAL A 304 10.41 43.39 31.21
N ALA A 305 10.47 43.80 32.48
CA ALA A 305 11.01 45.07 32.97
C ALA A 305 12.55 45.17 32.95
N ARG A 306 13.07 46.29 32.42
CA ARG A 306 14.49 46.72 32.52
C ARG A 306 14.90 47.01 33.96
N SER A 307 15.98 46.38 34.43
CA SER A 307 16.75 46.80 35.61
C SER A 307 18.14 47.28 35.17
N GLU A 308 18.41 48.56 35.38
CA GLU A 308 19.70 49.22 35.10
C GLU A 308 20.78 48.74 36.08
N ALA A 309 21.98 48.45 35.58
CA ALA A 309 23.19 48.33 36.39
C ALA A 309 24.36 49.11 35.77
N THR A 310 24.79 50.08 36.56
CA THR A 310 25.79 51.12 36.35
C THR A 310 27.24 50.62 36.32
N ALA A 311 28.01 51.11 35.33
CA ALA A 311 29.46 51.01 35.27
C ALA A 311 30.16 51.89 36.32
N GLY A 312 31.14 51.32 37.03
CA GLY A 312 31.96 52.01 38.04
C GLY A 312 33.45 51.95 37.71
N THR A 313 33.96 53.02 37.12
CA THR A 313 35.39 53.32 36.93
C THR A 313 36.00 53.83 38.24
N VAL A 314 37.13 53.25 38.70
CA VAL A 314 37.91 53.80 39.82
C VAL A 314 39.38 53.92 39.43
N ALA A 315 39.89 55.14 39.57
CA ALA A 315 41.27 55.55 39.31
C ALA A 315 42.00 55.98 40.60
N GLY A 316 43.26 55.56 40.73
CA GLY A 316 44.36 56.19 41.48
C GLY A 316 44.41 56.01 43.01
N PRO A 317 45.49 56.44 43.72
CA PRO A 317 46.75 57.07 43.26
C PRO A 317 48.05 56.50 43.89
N GLY A 318 49.20 57.01 43.44
CA GLY A 318 50.55 56.49 43.68
C GLY A 318 51.24 56.80 45.02
N ARG A 319 52.52 56.41 45.11
CA ARG A 319 53.46 56.86 46.16
C ARG A 319 54.94 56.60 45.82
N THR A 320 55.68 57.72 45.75
CA THR A 320 57.04 58.01 46.28
C THR A 320 58.20 57.02 46.14
N GLU A 321 59.18 57.46 45.35
CA GLU A 321 60.59 57.07 45.31
C GLU A 321 61.33 57.36 46.63
N VAL A 322 62.18 56.42 47.07
CA VAL A 322 63.31 56.65 47.98
C VAL A 322 64.52 55.90 47.40
N ALA A 323 65.53 56.66 46.99
CA ALA A 323 66.80 56.17 46.47
C ALA A 323 67.69 55.63 47.60
N SER A 324 68.23 54.43 47.41
CA SER A 324 69.25 53.83 48.28
C SER A 324 70.05 52.77 47.51
N ASP A 325 71.15 53.22 46.90
CA ASP A 325 72.43 52.52 46.67
C ASP A 325 72.46 51.01 47.04
N GLY A 326 72.16 50.13 46.07
CA GLY A 326 72.08 48.68 46.23
C GLY A 326 72.25 47.87 44.93
N THR A 327 72.89 48.46 43.90
CA THR A 327 72.78 48.03 42.50
C THR A 327 73.43 46.68 42.14
N GLU A 328 74.26 46.10 43.01
CA GLU A 328 74.85 44.76 42.75
C GLU A 328 74.04 43.62 43.39
N VAL A 329 73.38 43.85 44.53
CA VAL A 329 72.52 42.83 45.16
C VAL A 329 71.14 42.81 44.51
N GLU A 330 70.61 43.96 44.08
CA GLU A 330 69.35 44.02 43.33
C GLU A 330 69.47 43.41 41.93
N ALA A 331 70.61 43.53 41.24
CA ALA A 331 70.82 42.86 39.97
C ALA A 331 70.88 41.33 40.13
N ALA A 332 71.52 40.83 41.18
CA ALA A 332 71.55 39.41 41.50
C ALA A 332 70.17 38.87 41.93
N VAL A 333 69.41 39.65 42.70
CA VAL A 333 68.04 39.28 43.13
C VAL A 333 67.05 39.37 41.96
N ALA A 334 67.22 40.33 41.04
CA ALA A 334 66.43 40.43 39.82
C ALA A 334 66.73 39.27 38.86
N SER A 335 68.00 38.90 38.69
CA SER A 335 68.39 37.71 37.92
C SER A 335 67.84 36.44 38.56
N ALA A 336 67.93 36.30 39.87
CA ALA A 336 67.36 35.16 40.58
C ALA A 336 65.83 35.11 40.49
N HIS A 337 65.13 36.25 40.50
CA HIS A 337 63.68 36.31 40.25
C HIS A 337 63.34 35.95 38.80
N GLU A 338 64.15 36.38 37.85
CA GLU A 338 63.96 36.03 36.44
C GLU A 338 64.14 34.52 36.24
N ASP A 339 65.17 33.93 36.83
CA ASP A 339 65.43 32.49 36.77
C ASP A 339 64.34 31.68 37.51
N LEU A 340 63.85 32.18 38.66
CA LEU A 340 62.72 31.56 39.36
C LEU A 340 61.44 31.62 38.51
N SER A 341 61.19 32.75 37.83
CA SER A 341 60.02 32.90 36.96
C SER A 341 60.11 32.02 35.70
N LYS A 342 61.32 31.80 35.18
CA LYS A 342 61.57 30.83 34.09
C LYS A 342 61.38 29.40 34.56
N LEU A 343 61.80 29.08 35.79
CA LEU A 343 61.58 27.78 36.40
C LEU A 343 60.09 27.53 36.68
N GLU A 344 59.35 28.51 37.19
CA GLU A 344 57.90 28.45 37.38
C GLU A 344 57.18 28.24 36.06
N ARG A 345 57.54 28.99 35.00
CA ARG A 345 56.98 28.79 33.65
C ARG A 345 57.28 27.41 33.10
N ARG A 346 58.48 26.89 33.33
CA ARG A 346 58.84 25.51 32.97
C ARG A 346 58.00 24.50 33.76
N SER A 347 57.89 24.65 35.07
CA SER A 347 57.10 23.76 35.92
C SER A 347 55.61 23.78 35.52
N ALA A 348 55.07 24.94 35.16
CA ALA A 348 53.71 25.09 34.69
C ALA A 348 53.51 24.47 33.29
N LYS A 349 54.53 24.50 32.43
CA LYS A 349 54.51 23.82 31.13
C LYS A 349 54.57 22.31 31.30
N THR A 350 55.42 21.80 32.20
CA THR A 350 55.50 20.38 32.52
C THR A 350 54.21 19.89 33.17
N ALA A 351 53.60 20.66 34.08
CA ALA A 351 52.33 20.32 34.70
C ALA A 351 51.18 20.27 33.69
N ARG A 352 51.13 21.20 32.72
CA ARG A 352 50.15 21.15 31.63
C ARG A 352 50.34 19.93 30.73
N ALA A 353 51.57 19.64 30.32
CA ALA A 353 51.87 18.46 29.53
C ALA A 353 51.53 17.15 30.26
N LEU A 354 51.71 17.11 31.59
CA LEU A 354 51.31 15.97 32.42
C LEU A 354 49.79 15.86 32.54
N SER A 355 49.06 16.97 32.68
CA SER A 355 47.59 16.98 32.65
C SER A 355 47.04 16.53 31.29
N GLU A 356 47.67 16.94 30.20
CA GLU A 356 47.27 16.56 28.84
C GLU A 356 47.52 15.06 28.59
N LEU A 357 48.65 14.52 29.07
CA LEU A 357 48.93 13.09 29.01
C LEU A 357 47.96 12.27 29.88
N ILE A 358 47.56 12.80 31.05
CA ILE A 358 46.55 12.16 31.91
C ILE A 358 45.18 12.17 31.23
N GLY A 359 44.79 13.27 30.58
CA GLY A 359 43.55 13.34 29.78
C GLY A 359 43.55 12.30 28.66
N GLN A 360 44.64 12.19 27.90
CA GLN A 360 44.78 11.17 26.86
C GLN A 360 44.71 9.74 27.41
N LEU A 361 45.22 9.51 28.63
CA LEU A 361 45.14 8.19 29.28
C LEU A 361 43.71 7.87 29.73
N ASP A 362 42.97 8.86 30.23
CA ASP A 362 41.56 8.72 30.57
C ASP A 362 40.72 8.45 29.32
N ASP A 363 40.98 9.14 28.20
CA ASP A 363 40.31 8.91 26.91
C ASP A 363 40.59 7.49 26.37
N ILE A 364 41.83 7.00 26.47
CA ILE A 364 42.17 5.62 26.10
C ILE A 364 41.47 4.61 27.02
N SER A 365 41.34 4.92 28.31
CA SER A 365 40.63 4.05 29.26
C SER A 365 39.12 4.01 29.00
N ALA A 366 38.54 5.15 28.60
CA ALA A 366 37.15 5.24 28.15
C ALA A 366 36.95 4.44 26.86
N GLY A 367 37.85 4.57 25.89
CA GLY A 367 37.83 3.76 24.67
C GLY A 367 37.94 2.26 24.92
N ALA A 368 38.73 1.84 25.92
CA ALA A 368 38.82 0.43 26.33
C ALA A 368 37.52 -0.07 26.98
N ALA A 369 36.80 0.79 27.70
CA ALA A 369 35.47 0.46 28.24
C ALA A 369 34.43 0.35 27.11
N SER A 370 34.45 1.26 26.13
CA SER A 370 33.60 1.17 24.93
C SER A 370 33.87 -0.10 24.13
N LEU A 371 35.14 -0.51 23.98
CA LEU A 371 35.49 -1.78 23.34
C LEU A 371 35.00 -3.02 24.11
N SER A 372 34.91 -2.93 25.44
CA SER A 372 34.33 -4.00 26.26
C SER A 372 32.82 -4.07 26.07
N ALA A 373 32.14 -2.92 25.99
CA ALA A 373 30.70 -2.87 25.72
C ALA A 373 30.37 -3.42 24.33
N ILE A 374 31.07 -2.97 23.29
CA ILE A 374 30.90 -3.49 21.91
C ILE A 374 31.11 -5.00 21.84
N ARG A 375 32.03 -5.55 22.65
CA ARG A 375 32.26 -7.00 22.70
C ARG A 375 31.10 -7.75 23.36
N GLU A 376 30.51 -7.18 24.40
CA GLU A 376 29.34 -7.73 25.08
C GLU A 376 28.13 -7.70 24.15
N ASP A 377 27.92 -6.57 23.45
CA ASP A 377 26.87 -6.44 22.43
C ASP A 377 27.06 -7.44 21.27
N LEU A 378 28.32 -7.72 20.86
CA LEU A 378 28.63 -8.71 19.83
C LEU A 378 28.35 -10.14 20.30
N ASP A 379 28.68 -10.47 21.55
CA ASP A 379 28.39 -11.78 22.14
C ASP A 379 26.86 -11.99 22.25
N GLU A 380 26.09 -10.94 22.59
CA GLU A 380 24.62 -10.97 22.64
C GLU A 380 23.99 -11.11 21.24
N LEU A 381 24.56 -10.43 20.24
CA LEU A 381 24.12 -10.55 18.85
C LEU A 381 24.41 -11.95 18.27
N GLU A 382 25.53 -12.56 18.64
CA GLU A 382 25.85 -13.96 18.27
C GLU A 382 24.84 -14.95 18.88
N GLU A 383 24.42 -14.74 20.13
CA GLU A 383 23.38 -15.56 20.78
C GLU A 383 22.02 -15.40 20.08
N ARG A 384 21.62 -14.16 19.78
CA ARG A 384 20.35 -13.87 19.09
C ARG A 384 20.30 -14.46 17.68
N LEU A 385 21.39 -14.38 16.91
CA LEU A 385 21.48 -15.02 15.60
C LEU A 385 21.45 -16.56 15.70
N GLY A 386 21.97 -17.12 16.79
CA GLY A 386 21.88 -18.55 17.09
C GLY A 386 20.44 -19.01 17.30
N ASP A 387 19.68 -18.26 18.09
CA ASP A 387 18.27 -18.55 18.37
C ASP A 387 17.40 -18.39 17.11
N GLU A 388 17.62 -17.33 16.33
CA GLU A 388 16.86 -17.11 15.08
C GLU A 388 17.17 -18.16 14.00
N ALA A 389 18.41 -18.65 13.95
CA ALA A 389 18.77 -19.78 13.10
C ALA A 389 18.11 -21.10 13.56
N GLU A 390 17.92 -21.30 14.87
CA GLU A 390 17.19 -22.44 15.40
C GLU A 390 15.69 -22.36 15.03
N ASP A 391 15.08 -21.18 15.19
CA ASP A 391 13.69 -20.93 14.79
C ASP A 391 13.46 -21.12 13.29
N LEU A 392 14.35 -20.59 12.44
CA LEU A 392 14.33 -20.86 11.00
C LEU A 392 14.48 -22.36 10.69
N GLY A 393 15.31 -23.08 11.44
CA GLY A 393 15.40 -24.53 11.35
C GLY A 393 14.06 -25.23 11.64
N THR A 394 13.34 -24.80 12.68
CA THR A 394 12.03 -25.38 13.01
C THR A 394 10.95 -25.03 11.99
N THR A 395 10.99 -23.84 11.39
CA THR A 395 10.04 -23.45 10.33
C THR A 395 10.31 -24.23 9.05
N VAL A 396 11.57 -24.46 8.69
CA VAL A 396 11.95 -25.35 7.58
C VAL A 396 11.48 -26.78 7.85
N GLU A 397 11.69 -27.35 9.04
CA GLU A 397 11.17 -28.69 9.36
C GLU A 397 9.63 -28.75 9.28
N ARG A 398 8.94 -27.68 9.70
CA ARG A 398 7.47 -27.58 9.58
C ARG A 398 7.04 -27.51 8.12
N LEU A 399 7.72 -26.71 7.29
CA LEU A 399 7.45 -26.59 5.87
C LEU A 399 7.78 -27.89 5.13
N GLU A 400 8.88 -28.57 5.43
CA GLU A 400 9.20 -29.89 4.90
C GLU A 400 8.13 -30.92 5.29
N SER A 401 7.60 -30.85 6.52
CA SER A 401 6.48 -31.70 6.93
C SER A 401 5.17 -31.33 6.22
N GLN A 402 4.92 -30.05 5.93
CA GLN A 402 3.75 -29.59 5.18
C GLN A 402 3.85 -29.99 3.70
N VAL A 403 5.01 -29.83 3.08
CA VAL A 403 5.31 -30.29 1.71
C VAL A 403 5.23 -31.82 1.65
N GLY A 404 5.71 -32.53 2.67
CA GLY A 404 5.56 -33.99 2.78
C GLY A 404 4.12 -34.45 3.03
N SER A 405 3.24 -33.60 3.57
CA SER A 405 1.79 -33.86 3.60
C SER A 405 1.07 -33.44 2.32
N HIS A 406 1.61 -32.45 1.60
CA HIS A 406 1.20 -32.02 0.26
C HIS A 406 1.79 -32.91 -0.85
N ASP A 407 2.24 -34.11 -0.53
CA ASP A 407 2.43 -35.22 -1.48
C ASP A 407 1.04 -35.77 -1.92
N GLU A 408 0.12 -34.85 -2.18
CA GLU A 408 -1.25 -35.00 -2.70
C GLU A 408 -1.24 -35.55 -4.13
N GLU A 409 -0.07 -35.69 -4.77
CA GLU A 409 0.05 -36.47 -6.00
C GLU A 409 -0.39 -37.93 -5.77
N THR A 410 -0.27 -38.47 -4.54
CA THR A 410 -0.85 -39.77 -4.19
C THR A 410 -2.36 -39.72 -4.00
N THR A 411 -2.92 -38.65 -3.43
CA THR A 411 -4.37 -38.50 -3.22
C THR A 411 -5.09 -38.21 -4.53
N ILE A 412 -4.50 -37.42 -5.43
CA ILE A 412 -4.99 -37.18 -6.79
C ILE A 412 -4.87 -38.45 -7.63
N ALA A 413 -3.81 -39.24 -7.47
CA ALA A 413 -3.69 -40.53 -8.14
C ALA A 413 -4.69 -41.58 -7.61
N GLU A 414 -5.00 -41.56 -6.31
CA GLU A 414 -6.01 -42.42 -5.70
C GLU A 414 -7.43 -42.02 -6.15
N THR A 415 -7.77 -40.72 -6.17
CA THR A 415 -9.05 -40.23 -6.68
C THR A 415 -9.21 -40.48 -8.19
N LEU A 416 -8.15 -40.33 -8.99
CA LEU A 416 -8.18 -40.71 -10.41
C LEU A 416 -8.38 -42.21 -10.61
N ALA A 417 -7.79 -43.05 -9.76
CA ALA A 417 -7.98 -44.50 -9.81
C ALA A 417 -9.41 -44.90 -9.41
N ASP A 418 -10.00 -44.20 -8.42
CA ASP A 418 -11.39 -44.39 -8.04
C ASP A 418 -12.34 -43.92 -9.15
N LEU A 419 -12.09 -42.74 -9.74
CA LEU A 419 -12.82 -42.21 -10.92
C LEU A 419 -12.79 -43.17 -12.10
N GLU A 420 -11.62 -43.74 -12.43
CA GLU A 420 -11.46 -44.75 -13.49
C GLU A 420 -12.26 -46.03 -13.18
N SER A 421 -12.33 -46.43 -11.91
CA SER A 421 -13.15 -47.58 -11.46
C SER A 421 -14.65 -47.30 -11.59
N THR A 422 -15.12 -46.11 -11.23
CA THR A 422 -16.53 -45.70 -11.43
C THR A 422 -16.87 -45.64 -12.91
N LEU A 423 -16.00 -45.08 -13.76
CA LEU A 423 -16.22 -44.99 -15.20
C LEU A 423 -16.29 -46.37 -15.85
N SER A 424 -15.45 -47.31 -15.41
CA SER A 424 -15.54 -48.72 -15.82
C SER A 424 -16.85 -49.39 -15.39
N THR A 425 -17.40 -49.00 -14.24
CA THR A 425 -18.69 -49.55 -13.76
C THR A 425 -19.86 -48.99 -14.58
N VAL A 426 -19.81 -47.70 -14.93
CA VAL A 426 -20.80 -47.06 -15.80
C VAL A 426 -20.81 -47.71 -17.19
N ASP A 427 -19.63 -47.95 -17.79
CA ASP A 427 -19.51 -48.60 -19.10
C ASP A 427 -20.12 -50.02 -19.08
N GLU A 428 -19.87 -50.78 -18.01
CA GLU A 428 -20.44 -52.12 -17.82
C GLU A 428 -21.97 -52.09 -17.67
N THR A 429 -22.53 -51.06 -17.01
CA THR A 429 -23.99 -50.89 -16.92
C THR A 429 -24.64 -50.45 -18.24
N VAL A 430 -23.93 -49.67 -19.06
CA VAL A 430 -24.40 -49.27 -20.39
C VAL A 430 -24.45 -50.49 -21.31
N ASP A 431 -23.42 -51.34 -21.28
CA ASP A 431 -23.41 -52.61 -22.03
C ASP A 431 -24.59 -53.52 -21.61
N GLU A 432 -24.89 -53.61 -20.31
CA GLU A 432 -26.02 -54.41 -19.79
C GLU A 432 -27.38 -53.85 -20.26
N LEU A 433 -27.55 -52.52 -20.30
CA LEU A 433 -28.74 -51.85 -20.83
C LEU A 433 -28.89 -52.00 -22.36
N GLU A 434 -27.80 -51.99 -23.10
CA GLU A 434 -27.82 -52.27 -24.54
C GLU A 434 -28.27 -53.70 -24.83
N ASP A 435 -27.78 -54.68 -24.06
CA ASP A 435 -28.20 -56.07 -24.14
C ASP A 435 -29.70 -56.23 -23.77
N GLU A 436 -30.17 -55.59 -22.70
CA GLU A 436 -31.60 -55.58 -22.33
C GLU A 436 -32.47 -54.97 -23.45
N THR A 437 -31.99 -53.90 -24.10
CA THR A 437 -32.70 -53.28 -25.23
C THR A 437 -32.79 -54.23 -26.44
N VAL A 438 -31.77 -55.05 -26.67
CA VAL A 438 -31.77 -56.09 -27.72
C VAL A 438 -32.75 -57.22 -27.38
N ASP A 439 -32.82 -57.62 -26.12
CA ASP A 439 -33.77 -58.62 -25.65
C ASP A 439 -35.23 -58.12 -25.73
N ILE A 440 -35.49 -56.87 -25.34
CA ILE A 440 -36.82 -56.23 -25.52
C ILE A 440 -37.19 -56.18 -26.99
N ARG A 441 -36.28 -55.79 -27.89
CA ARG A 441 -36.56 -55.82 -29.35
C ARG A 441 -36.84 -57.22 -29.86
N SER A 442 -36.15 -58.23 -29.33
CA SER A 442 -36.39 -59.63 -29.71
C SER A 442 -37.74 -60.13 -29.21
N ALA A 443 -38.11 -59.78 -27.97
CA ALA A 443 -39.43 -60.09 -27.40
C ALA A 443 -40.56 -59.38 -28.17
N VAL A 444 -40.38 -58.10 -28.53
CA VAL A 444 -41.35 -57.35 -29.35
C VAL A 444 -41.50 -57.96 -30.75
N ALA A 445 -40.41 -58.43 -31.36
CA ALA A 445 -40.45 -59.10 -32.65
C ALA A 445 -41.08 -60.51 -32.57
N GLU A 446 -40.95 -61.21 -31.44
CA GLU A 446 -41.64 -62.47 -31.18
C GLU A 446 -43.15 -62.24 -30.95
N LEU A 447 -43.52 -61.15 -30.26
CA LEU A 447 -44.92 -60.75 -30.05
C LEU A 447 -45.64 -60.38 -31.35
N ASP A 448 -44.94 -59.76 -32.32
CA ASP A 448 -45.48 -59.44 -33.66
C ASP A 448 -45.77 -60.71 -34.50
N GLY A 449 -45.18 -61.85 -34.14
CA GLY A 449 -45.34 -63.14 -34.82
C GLY A 449 -46.57 -63.96 -34.39
N ASP A 450 -47.09 -63.75 -33.17
CA ASP A 450 -48.08 -64.63 -32.53
C ASP A 450 -49.50 -64.04 -32.42
N ILE A 451 -49.80 -62.92 -33.11
CA ILE A 451 -51.14 -62.27 -33.16
C ILE A 451 -52.14 -63.09 -34.02
N ASP A 452 -52.43 -64.33 -33.63
CA ASP A 452 -53.57 -65.08 -34.18
C ASP A 452 -54.25 -66.08 -33.21
N ALA A 453 -54.01 -66.01 -31.89
CA ALA A 453 -54.77 -66.82 -30.93
C ALA A 453 -54.96 -66.20 -29.52
N ASP A 454 -56.23 -66.06 -29.11
CA ASP A 454 -56.79 -65.90 -27.75
C ASP A 454 -56.33 -64.72 -26.86
N PHE A 455 -57.10 -63.63 -26.89
CA PHE A 455 -56.87 -62.33 -26.22
C PHE A 455 -57.15 -62.27 -24.70
N SER A 456 -57.07 -63.36 -23.94
CA SER A 456 -57.26 -63.30 -22.47
C SER A 456 -55.98 -63.33 -21.63
N GLY A 457 -54.85 -63.79 -22.20
CA GLY A 457 -53.52 -63.73 -21.56
C GLY A 457 -52.77 -62.39 -21.70
N PRO A 458 -52.76 -61.72 -22.88
CA PRO A 458 -51.88 -60.57 -23.09
C PRO A 458 -52.27 -59.30 -22.29
N MET A 459 -53.47 -59.22 -21.69
CA MET A 459 -53.77 -58.12 -20.75
C MET A 459 -53.07 -58.27 -19.40
N GLU A 460 -52.75 -59.49 -18.97
CA GLU A 460 -51.94 -59.73 -17.77
C GLU A 460 -50.46 -59.43 -18.07
N GLU A 461 -49.94 -59.87 -19.23
CA GLU A 461 -48.57 -59.55 -19.66
C GLU A 461 -48.36 -58.04 -19.92
N VAL A 462 -49.36 -57.33 -20.47
CA VAL A 462 -49.27 -55.87 -20.62
C VAL A 462 -49.27 -55.17 -19.27
N ALA A 463 -50.00 -55.67 -18.27
CA ALA A 463 -49.96 -55.11 -16.92
C ALA A 463 -48.60 -55.39 -16.23
N GLU A 464 -48.04 -56.58 -16.41
CA GLU A 464 -46.71 -56.94 -15.90
C GLU A 464 -45.61 -56.10 -16.59
N LEU A 465 -45.69 -55.90 -17.92
CA LEU A 465 -44.81 -55.00 -18.67
C LEU A 465 -44.93 -53.54 -18.22
N GLN A 466 -46.13 -53.10 -17.85
CA GLN A 466 -46.34 -51.75 -17.37
C GLN A 466 -45.77 -51.55 -15.97
N ASP A 467 -45.89 -52.55 -15.09
CA ASP A 467 -45.21 -52.56 -13.78
C ASP A 467 -43.68 -52.60 -13.94
N ASP A 468 -43.15 -53.35 -14.93
CA ASP A 468 -41.72 -53.40 -15.23
C ASP A 468 -41.20 -52.07 -15.80
N ILE A 469 -41.98 -51.40 -16.66
CA ILE A 469 -41.68 -50.06 -17.19
C ILE A 469 -41.68 -49.03 -16.04
N ASP A 470 -42.67 -49.06 -15.16
CA ASP A 470 -42.73 -48.15 -14.01
C ASP A 470 -41.55 -48.40 -13.04
N ALA A 471 -41.13 -49.65 -12.88
CA ALA A 471 -39.96 -50.00 -12.07
C ALA A 471 -38.64 -49.53 -12.71
N LEU A 472 -38.51 -49.63 -14.04
CA LEU A 472 -37.38 -49.11 -14.80
C LEU A 472 -37.33 -47.59 -14.78
N GLU A 473 -38.46 -46.92 -14.96
CA GLU A 473 -38.57 -45.45 -14.89
C GLU A 473 -38.13 -44.96 -13.51
N LYS A 474 -38.60 -45.63 -12.44
CA LYS A 474 -38.18 -45.30 -11.09
C LYS A 474 -36.69 -45.53 -10.84
N ARG A 475 -36.13 -46.61 -11.36
CA ARG A 475 -34.69 -46.88 -11.23
C ARG A 475 -33.85 -45.85 -12.00
N LEU A 476 -34.33 -45.43 -13.17
CA LEU A 476 -33.70 -44.39 -13.98
C LEU A 476 -33.75 -43.03 -13.26
N GLU A 477 -34.89 -42.67 -12.66
CA GLU A 477 -35.01 -41.46 -11.82
C GLU A 477 -34.04 -41.50 -10.64
N GLU A 478 -34.00 -42.60 -9.87
CA GLU A 478 -33.08 -42.75 -8.74
C GLU A 478 -31.60 -42.66 -9.18
N GLN A 479 -31.27 -43.17 -10.38
CA GLN A 479 -29.92 -43.11 -10.92
C GLN A 479 -29.56 -41.72 -11.48
N MET A 480 -30.51 -41.02 -12.09
CA MET A 480 -30.34 -39.63 -12.51
C MET A 480 -30.15 -38.71 -11.30
N ASP A 481 -30.94 -38.88 -10.24
CA ASP A 481 -30.78 -38.11 -9.00
C ASP A 481 -29.40 -38.33 -8.37
N TYR A 482 -28.92 -39.58 -8.33
CA TYR A 482 -27.57 -39.90 -7.85
C TYR A 482 -26.48 -39.22 -8.70
N VAL A 483 -26.60 -39.26 -10.03
CA VAL A 483 -25.63 -38.60 -10.93
C VAL A 483 -25.67 -37.08 -10.77
N TRP A 484 -26.85 -36.47 -10.55
CA TRP A 484 -26.94 -35.03 -10.30
C TRP A 484 -26.30 -34.63 -8.97
N GLU A 485 -26.50 -35.42 -7.91
CA GLU A 485 -25.86 -35.18 -6.61
C GLU A 485 -24.33 -35.31 -6.71
N GLU A 486 -23.83 -36.30 -7.46
CA GLU A 486 -22.38 -36.49 -7.67
C GLU A 486 -21.78 -35.40 -8.59
N ILE A 487 -22.54 -34.88 -9.56
CA ILE A 487 -22.14 -33.72 -10.38
C ILE A 487 -22.09 -32.44 -9.54
N GLU A 488 -23.05 -32.23 -8.62
CA GLU A 488 -23.01 -31.09 -7.69
C GLU A 488 -21.78 -31.16 -6.78
N GLU A 489 -21.48 -32.33 -6.20
CA GLU A 489 -20.30 -32.52 -5.35
C GLU A 489 -18.99 -32.29 -6.13
N LEU A 490 -18.87 -32.82 -7.36
CA LEU A 490 -17.72 -32.55 -8.24
C LEU A 490 -17.62 -31.06 -8.65
N SER A 491 -18.75 -30.38 -8.81
CA SER A 491 -18.78 -28.95 -9.12
C SER A 491 -18.28 -28.12 -7.94
N ASP A 492 -18.65 -28.47 -6.72
CA ASP A 492 -18.18 -27.80 -5.50
C ASP A 492 -16.67 -28.04 -5.31
N GLU A 493 -16.19 -29.28 -5.49
CA GLU A 493 -14.75 -29.60 -5.41
C GLU A 493 -13.94 -28.87 -6.50
N LEU A 494 -14.49 -28.73 -7.72
CA LEU A 494 -13.85 -27.96 -8.79
C LEU A 494 -13.75 -26.47 -8.46
N VAL A 495 -14.74 -25.90 -7.76
CA VAL A 495 -14.70 -24.50 -7.30
C VAL A 495 -13.61 -24.30 -6.25
N ASP A 496 -13.46 -25.23 -5.31
CA ASP A 496 -12.40 -25.19 -4.29
C ASP A 496 -11.00 -25.36 -4.93
N VAL A 497 -10.85 -26.24 -5.92
CA VAL A 497 -9.61 -26.38 -6.69
C VAL A 497 -9.32 -25.12 -7.51
N ALA A 498 -10.32 -24.50 -8.12
CA ALA A 498 -10.15 -23.27 -8.88
C ALA A 498 -9.70 -22.11 -7.98
N ALA A 499 -10.25 -21.99 -6.76
CA ALA A 499 -9.80 -21.02 -5.77
C ALA A 499 -8.34 -21.29 -5.35
N THR A 500 -7.97 -22.55 -5.11
CA THR A 500 -6.59 -22.90 -4.74
C THR A 500 -5.59 -22.65 -5.88
N VAL A 501 -6.01 -22.80 -7.15
CA VAL A 501 -5.18 -22.49 -8.33
C VAL A 501 -5.00 -20.98 -8.51
N GLU A 502 -5.97 -20.16 -8.10
CA GLU A 502 -5.87 -18.69 -8.12
C GLU A 502 -4.78 -18.17 -7.16
N ASP A 503 -4.47 -18.90 -6.10
CA ASP A 503 -3.42 -18.56 -5.12
C ASP A 503 -2.00 -18.97 -5.56
N VAL A 504 -1.85 -19.82 -6.60
CA VAL A 504 -0.53 -20.31 -7.07
C VAL A 504 0.39 -19.17 -7.56
N PRO A 505 -0.06 -18.16 -8.32
CA PRO A 505 0.78 -17.03 -8.74
C PRO A 505 1.27 -16.18 -7.56
N GLU A 506 0.48 -16.02 -6.50
CA GLU A 506 0.91 -15.32 -5.28
C GLU A 506 1.99 -16.12 -4.54
N LEU A 507 1.85 -17.44 -4.43
CA LEU A 507 2.89 -18.31 -3.89
C LEU A 507 4.16 -18.29 -4.74
N GLU A 508 4.06 -18.31 -6.06
CA GLU A 508 5.21 -18.15 -6.96
C GLU A 508 5.92 -16.81 -6.76
N ALA A 509 5.15 -15.71 -6.61
CA ALA A 509 5.70 -14.39 -6.32
C ALA A 509 6.38 -14.33 -4.94
N ALA A 510 5.80 -14.96 -3.92
CA ALA A 510 6.40 -15.04 -2.58
C ALA A 510 7.69 -15.87 -2.58
N VAL A 511 7.74 -16.98 -3.33
CA VAL A 511 8.95 -17.79 -3.50
C VAL A 511 10.03 -17.01 -4.24
N ALA A 512 9.68 -16.27 -5.30
CA ALA A 512 10.61 -15.42 -6.04
C ALA A 512 11.19 -14.31 -5.13
N GLY A 513 10.35 -13.61 -4.36
CA GLY A 513 10.80 -12.58 -3.42
C GLY A 513 11.70 -13.14 -2.30
N THR A 514 11.43 -14.35 -1.83
CA THR A 514 12.30 -15.05 -0.88
C THR A 514 13.66 -15.37 -1.50
N GLN A 515 13.68 -15.80 -2.77
CA GLN A 515 14.91 -16.13 -3.49
C GLN A 515 15.77 -14.88 -3.77
N ASP A 516 15.15 -13.74 -4.06
CA ASP A 516 15.84 -12.46 -4.21
C ASP A 516 16.45 -11.99 -2.88
N SER A 517 15.69 -12.10 -1.78
CA SER A 517 16.19 -11.78 -0.43
C SER A 517 17.40 -12.64 -0.03
N VAL A 518 17.40 -13.93 -0.38
CA VAL A 518 18.55 -14.83 -0.17
C VAL A 518 19.76 -14.37 -1.00
N THR A 519 19.54 -13.95 -2.25
CA THR A 519 20.61 -13.47 -3.14
C THR A 519 21.25 -12.19 -2.59
N ASP A 520 20.45 -11.27 -2.06
CA ASP A 520 20.94 -10.03 -1.44
C ASP A 520 21.71 -10.29 -0.13
N LEU A 521 21.25 -11.23 0.68
CA LEU A 521 21.95 -11.70 1.88
C LEU A 521 23.32 -12.33 1.54
N GLU A 522 23.38 -13.14 0.47
CA GLU A 522 24.66 -13.68 -0.02
C GLU A 522 25.61 -12.57 -0.48
N GLY A 523 25.09 -11.56 -1.20
CA GLY A 523 25.85 -10.38 -1.62
C GLY A 523 26.41 -9.59 -0.43
N THR A 524 25.58 -9.33 0.57
CA THR A 524 25.98 -8.62 1.80
C THR A 524 27.04 -9.40 2.58
N THR A 525 26.87 -10.71 2.68
CA THR A 525 27.85 -11.61 3.32
C THR A 525 29.20 -11.56 2.60
N GLN A 526 29.20 -11.50 1.27
CA GLN A 526 30.43 -11.39 0.48
C GLN A 526 31.12 -10.03 0.71
N SER A 527 30.39 -8.93 0.72
CA SER A 527 30.95 -7.60 1.02
C SER A 527 31.51 -7.48 2.44
N LEU A 528 30.85 -8.12 3.43
CA LEU A 528 31.37 -8.20 4.80
C LEU A 528 32.67 -9.02 4.87
N GLN A 529 32.77 -10.13 4.12
CA GLN A 529 34.00 -10.91 4.05
C GLN A 529 35.16 -10.13 3.41
N GLU A 530 34.88 -9.32 2.38
CA GLU A 530 35.88 -8.45 1.75
C GLU A 530 36.34 -7.34 2.72
N SER A 531 35.40 -6.67 3.39
CA SER A 531 35.71 -5.65 4.40
C SER A 531 36.54 -6.23 5.56
N LEU A 532 36.23 -7.44 6.01
CA LEU A 532 37.01 -8.14 7.03
C LEU A 532 38.42 -8.48 6.55
N ALA A 533 38.57 -8.86 5.27
CA ALA A 533 39.88 -9.13 4.69
C ALA A 533 40.73 -7.86 4.63
N ASP A 534 40.14 -6.74 4.22
CA ASP A 534 40.81 -5.43 4.17
C ASP A 534 41.22 -4.94 5.57
N VAL A 535 40.33 -5.00 6.56
CA VAL A 535 40.66 -4.67 7.95
C VAL A 535 41.79 -5.56 8.49
N ARG A 536 41.81 -6.85 8.12
CA ARG A 536 42.86 -7.78 8.52
C ARG A 536 44.20 -7.45 7.84
N GLU A 537 44.17 -7.01 6.59
CA GLU A 537 45.35 -6.55 5.86
C GLU A 537 45.89 -5.24 6.45
N GLU A 538 45.03 -4.27 6.73
CA GLU A 538 45.39 -3.03 7.42
C GLU A 538 45.98 -3.33 8.79
N LEU A 539 45.36 -4.19 9.59
CA LEU A 539 45.89 -4.56 10.91
C LEU A 539 47.24 -5.30 10.81
N SER A 540 47.46 -6.09 9.74
CA SER A 540 48.75 -6.72 9.48
C SER A 540 49.83 -5.70 9.10
N THR A 541 49.45 -4.68 8.33
CA THR A 541 50.31 -3.56 7.94
C THR A 541 50.64 -2.70 9.14
N LEU A 542 49.64 -2.35 9.95
CA LEU A 542 49.78 -1.57 11.18
C LEU A 542 50.61 -2.31 12.23
N ARG A 543 50.47 -3.63 12.33
CA ARG A 543 51.35 -4.48 13.16
C ARG A 543 52.80 -4.51 12.65
N THR A 544 53.00 -4.42 11.33
CA THR A 544 54.33 -4.40 10.72
C THR A 544 54.96 -3.00 10.77
N GLU A 545 54.17 -1.93 10.70
CA GLU A 545 54.59 -0.54 10.92
C GLU A 545 54.76 -0.19 12.39
N SER A 546 54.06 -0.89 13.28
CA SER A 546 54.30 -0.96 14.72
C SER A 546 55.60 -1.74 15.03
N VAL A 547 56.70 -1.34 14.38
CA VAL A 547 58.07 -1.53 14.88
C VAL A 547 58.30 -0.56 16.05
N ALA A 548 57.47 -0.68 17.09
CA ALA A 548 57.65 0.00 18.36
C ALA A 548 58.85 -0.60 19.13
N GLU A 549 59.20 -1.86 18.88
CA GLU A 549 60.33 -2.53 19.54
C GLU A 549 61.70 -1.91 19.17
N SER A 550 61.98 -1.63 17.89
CA SER A 550 63.28 -1.02 17.52
C SER A 550 63.39 0.45 17.91
N ARG A 551 62.27 1.17 18.05
CA ARG A 551 62.27 2.55 18.57
C ARG A 551 62.37 2.59 20.09
N LEU A 552 61.76 1.64 20.81
CA LEU A 552 61.93 1.49 22.25
C LEU A 552 63.36 1.07 22.63
N GLU A 553 63.97 0.13 21.91
CA GLU A 553 65.39 -0.24 22.13
C GLU A 553 66.34 0.96 21.85
N GLY A 554 65.99 1.81 20.89
CA GLY A 554 66.72 3.05 20.60
C GLY A 554 66.62 4.06 21.74
N VAL A 555 65.41 4.28 22.27
CA VAL A 555 65.17 5.18 23.41
C VAL A 555 65.82 4.64 24.69
N GLU A 556 65.79 3.33 24.92
CA GLU A 556 66.41 2.69 26.08
C GLU A 556 67.95 2.83 26.03
N SER A 557 68.55 2.65 24.84
CA SER A 557 69.99 2.90 24.62
C SER A 557 70.37 4.37 24.80
N GLU A 558 69.50 5.31 24.42
CA GLU A 558 69.71 6.75 24.64
C GLU A 558 69.57 7.13 26.13
N LEU A 559 68.66 6.47 26.86
CA LEU A 559 68.44 6.68 28.29
C LEU A 559 69.65 6.22 29.12
N ASP A 560 70.20 5.05 28.80
CA ASP A 560 71.44 4.53 29.42
C ASP A 560 72.63 5.44 29.15
N ASN A 561 72.74 5.97 27.92
CA ASN A 561 73.78 6.94 27.57
C ASN A 561 73.65 8.25 28.37
N PHE A 562 72.42 8.68 28.64
CA PHE A 562 72.15 9.86 29.45
C PHE A 562 72.45 9.65 30.93
N ALA A 563 72.16 8.45 31.46
CA ALA A 563 72.49 8.08 32.83
C ALA A 563 74.01 8.07 33.06
N ASP A 564 74.77 7.50 32.12
CA ASP A 564 76.23 7.49 32.17
C ASP A 564 76.83 8.91 32.12
N LYS A 565 76.24 9.80 31.29
CA LYS A 565 76.66 11.22 31.21
C LYS A 565 76.37 11.98 32.51
N LEU A 566 75.23 11.72 33.14
CA LEU A 566 74.86 12.32 34.43
C LEU A 566 75.79 11.87 35.56
N GLU A 567 76.18 10.60 35.60
CA GLU A 567 77.13 10.10 36.61
C GLU A 567 78.55 10.66 36.41
N ARG A 568 78.90 10.96 35.16
CA ARG A 568 80.17 11.61 34.80
C ARG A 568 80.18 13.09 35.20
N LEU A 569 79.11 13.82 34.89
CA LEU A 569 78.93 15.21 35.32
C LEU A 569 78.95 15.35 36.83
N ARG A 570 78.34 14.40 37.55
CA ARG A 570 78.33 14.40 39.02
C ARG A 570 79.73 14.25 39.62
N ARG A 571 80.61 13.44 39.02
CA ARG A 571 82.03 13.37 39.41
C ARG A 571 82.79 14.65 39.08
N GLU A 572 82.53 15.25 37.91
CA GLU A 572 83.20 16.49 37.48
C GLU A 572 82.84 17.69 38.37
N VAL A 573 81.59 17.74 38.87
CA VAL A 573 81.13 18.77 39.80
C VAL A 573 81.77 18.59 41.19
N ASP A 574 81.92 17.35 41.66
CA ASP A 574 82.62 17.08 42.93
C ASP A 574 84.14 17.38 42.87
N GLU A 575 84.72 17.50 41.67
CA GLU A 575 86.15 17.82 41.45
C GLU A 575 86.42 19.33 41.18
N SER A 576 85.40 20.19 41.15
CA SER A 576 85.50 21.58 40.68
C SER A 576 85.42 22.65 41.78
N GLU A 577 86.01 22.44 42.96
CA GLU A 577 86.10 23.48 44.00
C GLU A 577 87.29 24.46 43.85
N ASP A 578 88.19 24.29 42.86
CA ASP A 578 89.26 25.27 42.57
C ASP A 578 89.16 25.73 41.09
N VAL A 579 88.70 26.95 40.84
CA VAL A 579 88.47 27.49 39.49
C VAL A 579 89.67 28.32 39.01
N ASP A 580 90.39 27.76 38.05
CA ASP A 580 91.48 28.38 37.29
C ASP A 580 90.90 29.25 36.14
N PRO A 581 91.36 30.50 35.91
CA PRO A 581 90.85 31.37 34.82
C PRO A 581 90.95 30.75 33.41
N GLU A 582 91.82 29.79 33.16
CA GLU A 582 91.85 29.06 31.86
C GLU A 582 90.58 28.21 31.64
N ARG A 583 89.89 27.77 32.70
CA ARG A 583 88.58 27.10 32.59
C ARG A 583 87.46 28.04 32.17
N ILE A 584 87.60 29.35 32.44
CA ILE A 584 86.59 30.34 32.00
C ILE A 584 86.67 30.53 30.48
N ASP A 585 87.87 30.57 29.90
CA ASP A 585 88.06 30.63 28.44
C ASP A 585 87.57 29.34 27.75
N GLU A 586 87.77 28.18 28.40
CA GLU A 586 87.25 26.90 27.91
C GLU A 586 85.72 26.81 28.02
N LEU A 587 85.13 27.37 29.08
CA LEU A 587 83.69 27.52 29.23
C LEU A 587 83.09 28.48 28.20
N GLU A 588 83.73 29.61 27.89
CA GLU A 588 83.28 30.50 26.80
C GLU A 588 83.32 29.78 25.44
N THR A 589 84.38 29.00 25.19
CA THR A 589 84.50 28.19 23.96
C THR A 589 83.41 27.10 23.90
N THR A 590 83.10 26.48 25.03
CA THR A 590 82.04 25.47 25.16
C THR A 590 80.66 26.09 24.97
N LEU A 591 80.45 27.31 25.49
CA LEU A 591 79.19 28.05 25.38
C LEU A 591 78.97 28.55 23.95
N ASP A 592 80.03 28.93 23.24
CA ASP A 592 79.96 29.25 21.80
C ASP A 592 79.73 27.98 20.94
N GLY A 593 80.26 26.84 21.38
CA GLY A 593 79.94 25.52 20.84
C GLY A 593 78.47 25.16 21.02
N LEU A 594 77.94 25.32 22.25
CA LEU A 594 76.53 25.10 22.57
C LEU A 594 75.62 26.04 21.80
N ARG A 595 76.02 27.30 21.63
CA ARG A 595 75.29 28.29 20.83
C ARG A 595 75.18 27.87 19.37
N LYS A 596 76.25 27.34 18.78
CA LYS A 596 76.21 26.74 17.43
C LYS A 596 75.30 25.51 17.37
N THR A 597 75.32 24.66 18.40
CA THR A 597 74.41 23.51 18.47
C THR A 597 72.95 23.96 18.58
N MET A 598 72.68 25.02 19.33
CA MET A 598 71.33 25.59 19.48
C MET A 598 70.84 26.25 18.19
N ILE A 599 71.72 26.91 17.43
CA ILE A 599 71.42 27.42 16.09
C ILE A 599 71.10 26.26 15.13
N SER A 600 71.91 25.21 15.15
CA SER A 600 71.66 24.02 14.31
C SER A 600 70.38 23.27 14.70
N GLN A 601 70.02 23.24 15.99
CA GLN A 601 68.73 22.73 16.44
C GLN A 601 67.57 23.63 16.01
N GLY A 602 67.75 24.95 16.04
CA GLY A 602 66.78 25.91 15.50
C GLY A 602 66.52 25.66 14.01
N GLU A 603 67.58 25.54 13.21
CA GLU A 603 67.47 25.22 11.78
C GLU A 603 66.80 23.86 11.51
N ARG A 604 67.00 22.86 12.41
CA ARG A 604 66.30 21.58 12.33
C ARG A 604 64.82 21.68 12.70
N ILE A 605 64.46 22.54 13.65
CA ILE A 605 63.07 22.80 14.03
C ILE A 605 62.36 23.53 12.89
N ASP A 606 63.00 24.55 12.31
CA ASP A 606 62.46 25.26 11.15
C ASP A 606 62.24 24.32 9.96
N ALA A 607 63.19 23.40 9.70
CA ALA A 607 63.02 22.38 8.66
C ALA A 607 61.89 21.38 8.96
N LEU A 608 61.66 21.03 10.24
CA LEU A 608 60.55 20.17 10.66
C LEU A 608 59.21 20.89 10.57
N GLU A 609 59.15 22.19 10.86
CA GLU A 609 57.95 23.01 10.68
C GLU A 609 57.59 23.14 9.19
N ASP A 610 58.60 23.34 8.32
CA ASP A 610 58.41 23.33 6.87
C ASP A 610 57.91 21.97 6.34
N ASP A 611 58.42 20.87 6.88
CA ASP A 611 57.96 19.53 6.48
C ASP A 611 56.58 19.20 7.05
N LYS A 612 56.24 19.69 8.25
CA LYS A 612 54.88 19.61 8.78
C LYS A 612 53.89 20.38 7.91
N ALA A 613 54.22 21.61 7.50
CA ALA A 613 53.36 22.41 6.63
C ALA A 613 53.09 21.70 5.28
N LYS A 614 54.10 21.05 4.69
CA LYS A 614 53.91 20.21 3.49
C LYS A 614 53.08 18.96 3.75
N LEU A 615 53.12 18.41 4.96
CA LEU A 615 52.31 17.27 5.35
C LEU A 615 50.84 17.68 5.51
N ASP A 616 50.58 18.82 6.16
CA ASP A 616 49.24 19.40 6.30
C ASP A 616 48.64 19.71 4.91
N ASP A 617 49.40 20.32 3.99
CA ASP A 617 48.96 20.54 2.59
C ASP A 617 48.62 19.22 1.86
N ARG A 618 49.39 18.15 2.12
CA ARG A 618 49.11 16.81 1.55
C ARG A 618 47.87 16.18 2.17
N ILE A 619 47.66 16.34 3.48
CA ILE A 619 46.49 15.85 4.19
C ILE A 619 45.22 16.56 3.67
N ASP A 620 45.24 17.88 3.53
CA ASP A 620 44.13 18.65 2.93
C ASP A 620 43.82 18.17 1.50
N THR A 621 44.86 17.86 0.71
CA THR A 621 44.69 17.29 -0.63
C THR A 621 44.06 15.89 -0.59
N VAL A 622 44.39 15.07 0.40
CA VAL A 622 43.79 13.74 0.59
C VAL A 622 42.32 13.87 1.01
N TYR A 623 41.98 14.77 1.93
CA TYR A 623 40.58 15.05 2.31
C TYR A 623 39.74 15.54 1.12
N GLN A 624 40.29 16.43 0.29
CA GLN A 624 39.60 16.83 -0.95
C GLN A 624 39.42 15.68 -1.95
N ASN A 625 40.33 14.69 -1.96
CA ASN A 625 40.16 13.49 -2.78
C ASN A 625 39.18 12.49 -2.15
N SER A 626 39.06 12.45 -0.83
CA SER A 626 38.04 11.67 -0.11
C SER A 626 36.62 12.17 -0.41
N ALA A 627 36.41 13.49 -0.37
CA ALA A 627 35.12 14.09 -0.78
C ALA A 627 34.78 13.81 -2.26
N LYS A 628 35.81 13.66 -3.13
CA LYS A 628 35.61 13.20 -4.52
C LYS A 628 35.29 11.73 -4.61
N ALA A 629 35.74 10.90 -3.68
CA ALA A 629 35.43 9.47 -3.62
C ALA A 629 33.98 9.26 -3.15
N GLU A 630 33.49 10.02 -2.18
CA GLU A 630 32.06 10.06 -1.81
C GLU A 630 31.17 10.48 -2.99
N ALA A 631 31.57 11.54 -3.71
CA ALA A 631 30.86 11.93 -4.94
C ALA A 631 30.90 10.83 -6.02
N LEU A 632 31.91 9.97 -6.02
CA LEU A 632 32.03 8.83 -6.94
C LEU A 632 31.14 7.66 -6.51
N SER A 633 31.02 7.41 -5.20
CA SER A 633 30.10 6.43 -4.62
C SER A 633 28.64 6.84 -4.86
N SER A 634 28.29 8.10 -4.64
CA SER A 634 26.96 8.65 -4.98
C SER A 634 26.65 8.51 -6.48
N LEU A 635 27.64 8.76 -7.35
CA LEU A 635 27.49 8.55 -8.79
C LEU A 635 27.31 7.06 -9.16
N GLU A 636 27.94 6.15 -8.42
CA GLU A 636 27.83 4.70 -8.64
C GLU A 636 26.44 4.18 -8.24
N THR A 637 25.90 4.65 -7.11
CA THR A 637 24.50 4.40 -6.71
C THR A 637 23.51 4.93 -7.75
N GLU A 638 23.75 6.13 -8.28
CA GLU A 638 22.90 6.71 -9.33
C GLU A 638 22.98 5.90 -10.63
N VAL A 639 24.16 5.38 -10.99
CA VAL A 639 24.33 4.49 -12.15
C VAL A 639 23.63 3.15 -11.93
N SER A 640 23.62 2.61 -10.71
CA SER A 640 22.87 1.39 -10.36
C SER A 640 21.36 1.61 -10.49
N ARG A 641 20.82 2.71 -9.96
CA ARG A 641 19.41 3.09 -10.17
C ARG A 641 19.07 3.22 -11.65
N ILE A 642 19.88 3.94 -12.43
CA ILE A 642 19.65 4.10 -13.87
C ILE A 642 19.66 2.74 -14.59
N ARG A 643 20.53 1.80 -14.19
CA ARG A 643 20.54 0.45 -14.77
C ARG A 643 19.30 -0.35 -14.41
N GLN A 644 18.85 -0.25 -13.16
CA GLN A 644 17.63 -0.89 -12.69
C GLN A 644 16.41 -0.36 -13.45
N THR A 645 16.24 0.96 -13.51
CA THR A 645 15.17 1.60 -14.30
C THR A 645 15.24 1.23 -15.78
N ALA A 646 16.44 1.08 -16.34
CA ALA A 646 16.61 0.64 -17.73
C ALA A 646 16.26 -0.85 -17.94
N ALA A 647 16.45 -1.70 -16.94
CA ALA A 647 16.03 -3.11 -16.97
C ALA A 647 14.51 -3.21 -16.88
N GLU A 648 13.89 -2.53 -15.91
CA GLU A 648 12.43 -2.47 -15.74
C GLU A 648 11.74 -1.93 -17.00
N ALA A 649 12.27 -0.85 -17.60
CA ALA A 649 11.74 -0.31 -18.84
C ALA A 649 11.87 -1.29 -20.02
N ASN A 650 12.89 -2.16 -20.02
CA ASN A 650 13.08 -3.17 -21.05
C ASN A 650 12.16 -4.38 -20.84
N ASP A 651 11.87 -4.74 -19.60
CA ASP A 651 10.91 -5.79 -19.26
C ASP A 651 9.48 -5.34 -19.59
N ALA A 652 9.12 -4.11 -19.21
CA ALA A 652 7.85 -3.50 -19.62
C ALA A 652 7.71 -3.42 -21.15
N ALA A 653 8.78 -3.11 -21.89
CA ALA A 653 8.76 -3.13 -23.35
C ALA A 653 8.56 -4.55 -23.91
N THR A 654 9.10 -5.58 -23.26
CA THR A 654 8.96 -6.99 -23.66
C THR A 654 7.53 -7.48 -23.39
N GLU A 655 6.96 -7.12 -22.24
CA GLU A 655 5.57 -7.41 -21.89
C GLU A 655 4.59 -6.71 -22.84
N MET A 656 4.85 -5.45 -23.17
CA MET A 656 4.06 -4.71 -24.15
C MET A 656 4.16 -5.36 -25.54
N GLU A 657 5.31 -5.90 -25.93
CA GLU A 657 5.47 -6.67 -27.18
C GLU A 657 4.68 -7.99 -27.13
N SER A 658 4.61 -8.66 -25.98
CA SER A 658 3.77 -9.85 -25.76
C SER A 658 2.28 -9.51 -25.87
N THR A 659 1.85 -8.43 -25.23
CA THR A 659 0.46 -7.93 -25.28
C THR A 659 0.07 -7.58 -26.71
N VAL A 660 0.94 -6.91 -27.47
CA VAL A 660 0.71 -6.59 -28.89
C VAL A 660 0.60 -7.87 -29.74
N ARG A 661 1.38 -8.92 -29.45
CA ARG A 661 1.23 -10.21 -30.12
C ARG A 661 -0.11 -10.87 -29.78
N GLY A 662 -0.50 -10.90 -28.52
CA GLY A 662 -1.80 -11.44 -28.09
C GLY A 662 -2.99 -10.71 -28.71
N LEU A 663 -2.94 -9.37 -28.79
CA LEU A 663 -3.94 -8.58 -29.51
C LEU A 663 -3.95 -8.90 -31.01
N SER A 664 -2.78 -9.08 -31.63
CA SER A 664 -2.69 -9.46 -33.05
C SER A 664 -3.34 -10.82 -33.31
N ASP A 665 -3.07 -11.81 -32.45
CA ASP A 665 -3.66 -13.15 -32.56
C ASP A 665 -5.18 -13.12 -32.36
N THR A 666 -5.66 -12.30 -31.41
CA THR A 666 -7.10 -12.07 -31.19
C THR A 666 -7.75 -11.42 -32.42
N VAL A 667 -7.09 -10.42 -33.02
CA VAL A 667 -7.56 -9.77 -34.24
C VAL A 667 -7.61 -10.75 -35.42
N ASP A 668 -6.63 -11.65 -35.55
CA ASP A 668 -6.63 -12.69 -36.58
C ASP A 668 -7.74 -13.73 -36.34
N SER A 669 -8.02 -14.09 -35.08
CA SER A 669 -9.15 -14.94 -34.70
C SER A 669 -10.48 -14.29 -35.08
N HIS A 670 -10.71 -13.04 -34.69
CA HIS A 670 -11.92 -12.30 -35.05
C HIS A 670 -12.06 -12.14 -36.58
N GLN A 671 -10.97 -11.97 -37.33
CA GLN A 671 -11.03 -11.95 -38.78
C GLN A 671 -11.45 -13.32 -39.37
N GLN A 672 -10.99 -14.44 -38.80
CA GLN A 672 -11.46 -15.77 -39.20
C GLN A 672 -12.92 -16.00 -38.84
N GLU A 673 -13.36 -15.55 -37.67
CA GLU A 673 -14.76 -15.61 -37.26
C GLU A 673 -15.63 -14.78 -38.19
N ILE A 674 -15.23 -13.55 -38.52
CA ILE A 674 -15.95 -12.70 -39.50
C ILE A 674 -15.99 -13.38 -40.87
N ALA A 675 -14.91 -14.00 -41.33
CA ALA A 675 -14.89 -14.74 -42.59
C ALA A 675 -15.83 -15.96 -42.57
N THR A 676 -15.88 -16.67 -41.44
CA THR A 676 -16.80 -17.78 -41.20
C THR A 676 -18.24 -17.30 -41.14
N LEU A 677 -18.51 -16.22 -40.43
CA LEU A 677 -19.83 -15.60 -40.32
C LEU A 677 -20.29 -15.09 -41.70
N SER A 678 -19.40 -14.47 -42.48
CA SER A 678 -19.66 -14.06 -43.86
C SER A 678 -20.00 -15.25 -44.74
N THR A 679 -19.27 -16.35 -44.61
CA THR A 679 -19.55 -17.60 -45.34
C THR A 679 -20.89 -18.20 -44.91
N ASN A 680 -21.20 -18.17 -43.62
CA ASN A 680 -22.48 -18.63 -43.10
C ASN A 680 -23.62 -17.72 -43.56
N VAL A 681 -23.42 -16.41 -43.63
CA VAL A 681 -24.40 -15.45 -44.18
C VAL A 681 -24.56 -15.65 -45.69
N ASP A 682 -23.50 -15.93 -46.44
CA ASP A 682 -23.59 -16.23 -47.87
C ASP A 682 -24.27 -17.59 -48.11
N ASN A 683 -23.98 -18.59 -47.29
CA ASN A 683 -24.66 -19.88 -47.30
C ASN A 683 -26.11 -19.73 -46.87
N LEU A 684 -26.42 -18.91 -45.86
CA LEU A 684 -27.77 -18.59 -45.41
C LEU A 684 -28.50 -17.72 -46.42
N ALA A 685 -27.82 -16.87 -47.19
CA ALA A 685 -28.41 -16.13 -48.30
C ALA A 685 -28.64 -17.04 -49.53
N GLY A 686 -27.81 -18.07 -49.69
CA GLY A 686 -27.98 -19.13 -50.70
C GLY A 686 -29.01 -20.20 -50.30
N SER A 687 -29.19 -20.45 -49.00
CA SER A 687 -30.11 -21.45 -48.42
C SER A 687 -31.36 -20.82 -47.83
N ALA A 688 -31.43 -19.49 -47.71
CA ALA A 688 -32.66 -18.74 -47.56
C ALA A 688 -33.45 -19.12 -48.79
N VAL A 689 -34.32 -20.10 -48.55
CA VAL A 689 -35.16 -20.83 -49.47
C VAL A 689 -35.35 -19.97 -50.68
N THR A 690 -34.66 -20.34 -51.77
CA THR A 690 -34.72 -19.53 -52.98
C THR A 690 -36.19 -19.31 -53.23
N ARG A 691 -36.59 -18.07 -53.47
CA ARG A 691 -38.00 -17.72 -53.69
C ARG A 691 -38.71 -18.70 -54.63
N ASN A 692 -37.95 -19.36 -55.52
CA ASN A 692 -38.36 -20.50 -56.33
C ASN A 692 -38.90 -21.73 -55.56
N GLU A 693 -38.29 -22.19 -54.47
CA GLU A 693 -38.79 -23.32 -53.67
C GLU A 693 -40.03 -22.94 -52.87
N VAL A 694 -40.07 -21.74 -52.26
CA VAL A 694 -41.31 -21.24 -51.63
C VAL A 694 -42.39 -21.02 -52.69
N ASP A 695 -42.07 -20.48 -53.86
CA ASP A 695 -43.03 -20.30 -54.95
C ASP A 695 -43.49 -21.66 -55.51
N THR A 696 -42.62 -22.68 -55.55
CA THR A 696 -42.98 -24.05 -55.99
C THR A 696 -43.87 -24.74 -54.94
N GLU A 697 -43.52 -24.63 -53.66
CA GLU A 697 -44.37 -25.16 -52.59
C GLU A 697 -45.69 -24.41 -52.52
N LEU A 698 -45.71 -23.09 -52.74
CA LEU A 698 -46.95 -22.30 -52.82
C LEU A 698 -47.80 -22.70 -54.03
N ASP A 699 -47.21 -22.91 -55.21
CA ASP A 699 -47.92 -23.40 -56.39
C ASP A 699 -48.48 -24.81 -56.16
N GLU A 700 -47.74 -25.70 -55.49
CA GLU A 700 -48.18 -27.05 -55.14
C GLU A 700 -49.27 -27.05 -54.03
N LEU A 701 -49.21 -26.09 -53.11
CA LEU A 701 -50.23 -25.87 -52.09
C LEU A 701 -51.50 -25.27 -52.70
N ASP A 702 -51.38 -24.39 -53.70
CA ASP A 702 -52.51 -23.83 -54.45
C ASP A 702 -53.19 -24.91 -55.30
N GLU A 703 -52.41 -25.79 -55.98
CA GLU A 703 -52.98 -26.97 -56.67
C GLU A 703 -53.67 -27.94 -55.70
N ARG A 704 -53.14 -28.14 -54.49
CA ARG A 704 -53.80 -28.95 -53.45
C ARG A 704 -55.07 -28.28 -52.93
N ILE A 705 -55.05 -26.97 -52.71
CA ILE A 705 -56.23 -26.21 -52.28
C ILE A 705 -57.30 -26.26 -53.37
N GLU A 706 -56.94 -26.07 -54.64
CA GLU A 706 -57.86 -26.15 -55.76
C GLU A 706 -58.41 -27.58 -55.93
N GLY A 707 -57.58 -28.61 -55.72
CA GLY A 707 -58.02 -30.00 -55.67
C GLY A 707 -58.99 -30.29 -54.53
N VAL A 708 -58.73 -29.77 -53.34
CA VAL A 708 -59.60 -29.88 -52.16
C VAL A 708 -60.90 -29.09 -52.37
N GLU A 709 -60.86 -27.91 -52.99
CA GLU A 709 -62.03 -27.09 -53.29
C GLU A 709 -62.92 -27.76 -54.35
N ILE A 710 -62.33 -28.47 -55.32
CA ILE A 710 -63.06 -29.29 -56.29
C ILE A 710 -63.71 -30.49 -55.61
N ASP A 711 -63.00 -31.19 -54.72
CA ASP A 711 -63.54 -32.35 -53.99
C ASP A 711 -64.67 -31.92 -53.03
N TYR A 712 -64.45 -30.87 -52.23
CA TYR A 712 -65.50 -30.31 -51.36
C TYR A 712 -66.64 -29.69 -52.16
N GLY A 713 -66.37 -29.11 -53.33
CA GLY A 713 -67.39 -28.59 -54.24
C GLY A 713 -68.28 -29.71 -54.78
N ALA A 714 -67.68 -30.84 -55.17
CA ALA A 714 -68.42 -32.03 -55.59
C ALA A 714 -69.23 -32.65 -54.45
N GLU A 715 -68.66 -32.72 -53.25
CA GLU A 715 -69.34 -33.25 -52.07
C GLU A 715 -70.46 -32.32 -51.56
N LEU A 716 -70.29 -31.00 -51.71
CA LEU A 716 -71.34 -30.00 -51.46
C LEU A 716 -72.46 -30.04 -52.50
N ASP A 717 -72.16 -30.30 -53.77
CA ASP A 717 -73.18 -30.50 -54.81
C ASP A 717 -73.99 -31.77 -54.53
N ASP A 718 -73.34 -32.87 -54.13
CA ASP A 718 -74.01 -34.11 -53.71
C ASP A 718 -74.88 -33.89 -52.45
N LEU A 719 -74.42 -33.08 -51.49
CA LEU A 719 -75.22 -32.67 -50.33
C LEU A 719 -76.40 -31.76 -50.70
N TRP A 720 -76.24 -30.92 -51.74
CA TRP A 720 -77.31 -30.04 -52.23
C TRP A 720 -78.39 -30.84 -52.98
N ASP A 721 -77.99 -31.83 -53.76
CA ASP A 721 -78.89 -32.80 -54.40
C ASP A 721 -79.62 -33.64 -53.34
N LEU A 722 -78.93 -34.10 -52.29
CA LEU A 722 -79.56 -34.81 -51.18
C LEU A 722 -80.51 -33.90 -50.38
N HIS A 723 -80.21 -32.62 -50.23
CA HIS A 723 -81.12 -31.65 -49.62
C HIS A 723 -82.38 -31.43 -50.47
N HIS A 724 -82.24 -31.37 -51.79
CA HIS A 724 -83.39 -31.26 -52.71
C HIS A 724 -84.25 -32.52 -52.69
N GLU A 725 -83.64 -33.70 -52.65
CA GLU A 725 -84.35 -34.98 -52.51
C GLU A 725 -85.08 -35.08 -51.15
N LEU A 726 -84.48 -34.57 -50.07
CA LEU A 726 -85.13 -34.49 -48.76
C LEU A 726 -86.27 -33.45 -48.74
N ALA A 727 -86.13 -32.34 -49.45
CA ALA A 727 -87.15 -31.29 -49.54
C ALA A 727 -88.37 -31.76 -50.37
N GLU A 728 -88.15 -32.55 -51.43
CA GLU A 728 -89.22 -33.13 -52.25
C GLU A 728 -89.95 -34.27 -51.50
N ALA A 729 -89.27 -35.00 -50.62
CA ALA A 729 -89.89 -35.98 -49.73
C ALA A 729 -90.79 -35.36 -48.64
N VAL A 730 -90.55 -34.10 -48.26
CA VAL A 730 -91.30 -33.39 -47.20
C VAL A 730 -92.63 -32.80 -47.71
N GLU A 731 -92.81 -32.59 -49.01
CA GLU A 731 -94.09 -32.08 -49.57
C GLU A 731 -95.16 -33.17 -49.81
N GLY A 732 -94.89 -34.44 -49.51
CA GLY A 732 -95.78 -35.57 -49.82
C GLY A 732 -96.40 -36.34 -48.63
N GLY A 733 -96.14 -35.98 -47.38
CA GLY A 733 -96.54 -36.76 -46.20
C GLY A 733 -97.83 -36.26 -45.52
N ASP A 734 -98.88 -37.08 -45.54
CA ASP A 734 -100.12 -36.90 -44.78
C ASP A 734 -99.87 -36.79 -43.26
N ASP A 735 -100.71 -36.01 -42.59
CA ASP A 735 -100.68 -35.64 -41.17
C ASP A 735 -100.66 -36.84 -40.18
N ASP A 736 -99.48 -37.36 -39.81
CA ASP A 736 -99.21 -37.93 -38.45
C ASP A 736 -97.72 -38.11 -38.07
N ASP A 737 -96.74 -37.73 -38.92
CA ASP A 737 -95.30 -37.97 -38.67
C ASP A 737 -94.47 -36.72 -38.26
N GLY A 738 -95.13 -35.61 -37.94
CA GLY A 738 -94.46 -34.33 -37.61
C GLY A 738 -93.57 -34.36 -36.34
N VAL A 739 -93.74 -35.34 -35.45
CA VAL A 739 -92.91 -35.49 -34.24
C VAL A 739 -91.57 -36.17 -34.56
N GLN A 740 -91.54 -37.06 -35.55
CA GLN A 740 -90.32 -37.79 -35.89
C GLN A 740 -89.32 -36.91 -36.66
N TYR A 741 -89.82 -36.00 -37.51
CA TYR A 741 -89.00 -35.03 -38.24
C TYR A 741 -88.38 -33.96 -37.33
N ALA A 742 -89.07 -33.52 -36.27
CA ALA A 742 -88.51 -32.57 -35.31
C ALA A 742 -87.33 -33.16 -34.52
N VAL A 743 -87.38 -34.46 -34.20
CA VAL A 743 -86.30 -35.17 -33.51
C VAL A 743 -85.07 -35.35 -34.42
N ILE A 744 -85.27 -35.65 -35.70
CA ILE A 744 -84.17 -35.78 -36.67
C ILE A 744 -83.48 -34.43 -36.90
N LEU A 745 -84.24 -33.35 -37.07
CA LEU A 745 -83.69 -31.99 -37.24
C LEU A 745 -82.94 -31.51 -35.99
N GLN A 746 -83.45 -31.82 -34.79
CA GLN A 746 -82.78 -31.47 -33.54
C GLN A 746 -81.49 -32.30 -33.32
N GLY A 747 -81.47 -33.57 -33.72
CA GLY A 747 -80.27 -34.40 -33.70
C GLY A 747 -79.19 -33.88 -34.65
N LEU A 748 -79.59 -33.50 -35.86
CA LEU A 748 -78.66 -33.00 -36.88
C LEU A 748 -78.07 -31.63 -36.47
N ALA A 749 -78.86 -30.76 -35.85
CA ALA A 749 -78.37 -29.50 -35.28
C ALA A 749 -77.37 -29.70 -34.13
N LEU A 750 -77.57 -30.71 -33.27
CA LEU A 750 -76.66 -31.02 -32.17
C LEU A 750 -75.34 -31.61 -32.65
N VAL A 751 -75.36 -32.46 -33.68
CA VAL A 751 -74.15 -32.99 -34.32
C VAL A 751 -73.33 -31.84 -34.93
N PHE A 752 -73.99 -30.90 -35.62
CA PHE A 752 -73.32 -29.77 -36.26
C PHE A 752 -72.66 -28.83 -35.24
N VAL A 753 -73.36 -28.50 -34.14
CA VAL A 753 -72.80 -27.69 -33.05
C VAL A 753 -71.62 -28.39 -32.36
N GLY A 754 -71.69 -29.73 -32.24
CA GLY A 754 -70.62 -30.55 -31.71
C GLY A 754 -69.35 -30.54 -32.54
N ILE A 755 -69.47 -30.73 -33.85
CA ILE A 755 -68.34 -30.73 -34.79
C ILE A 755 -67.71 -29.33 -34.83
N LEU A 756 -68.52 -28.28 -34.91
CA LEU A 756 -68.03 -26.89 -34.92
C LEU A 756 -67.31 -26.53 -33.61
N GLY A 757 -67.85 -26.95 -32.46
CA GLY A 757 -67.23 -26.76 -31.15
C GLY A 757 -65.91 -27.52 -30.98
N GLY A 758 -65.82 -28.75 -31.51
CA GLY A 758 -64.60 -29.55 -31.51
C GLY A 758 -63.47 -28.93 -32.34
N ILE A 759 -63.79 -28.40 -33.53
CA ILE A 759 -62.81 -27.72 -34.40
C ILE A 759 -62.27 -26.45 -33.72
N LEU A 760 -63.14 -25.66 -33.09
CA LEU A 760 -62.74 -24.46 -32.35
C LEU A 760 -61.87 -24.79 -31.13
N ALA A 761 -62.19 -25.86 -30.40
CA ALA A 761 -61.39 -26.31 -29.24
C ALA A 761 -60.01 -26.85 -29.64
N PHE A 762 -59.91 -27.52 -30.80
CA PHE A 762 -58.64 -27.98 -31.36
C PHE A 762 -57.72 -26.81 -31.76
N GLN A 763 -58.28 -25.78 -32.41
CA GLN A 763 -57.51 -24.58 -32.77
C GLN A 763 -57.04 -23.76 -31.55
N SER A 764 -57.73 -23.84 -30.41
CA SER A 764 -57.33 -23.13 -29.19
C SER A 764 -56.37 -23.92 -28.30
N GLY A 765 -56.00 -25.16 -28.64
CA GLY A 765 -55.03 -25.97 -27.89
C GLY A 765 -55.53 -26.53 -26.55
N GLU A 766 -56.83 -26.39 -26.22
CA GLU A 766 -57.39 -26.86 -24.96
C GLU A 766 -58.01 -28.26 -25.08
N LEU A 767 -57.22 -29.30 -24.80
CA LEU A 767 -57.63 -30.71 -24.84
C LEU A 767 -58.86 -31.03 -23.98
N ILE A 768 -59.06 -30.30 -22.86
CA ILE A 768 -60.19 -30.50 -21.95
C ILE A 768 -61.52 -30.07 -22.60
N LEU A 769 -61.52 -28.99 -23.38
CA LEU A 769 -62.71 -28.53 -24.10
C LEU A 769 -63.09 -29.49 -25.23
N LEU A 770 -62.09 -30.05 -25.92
CA LEU A 770 -62.30 -31.06 -26.96
C LEU A 770 -62.95 -32.32 -26.40
N ALA A 771 -62.47 -32.83 -25.26
CA ALA A 771 -63.10 -33.95 -24.55
C ALA A 771 -64.54 -33.62 -24.11
N ALA A 772 -64.80 -32.41 -23.63
CA ALA A 772 -66.14 -31.99 -23.22
C ALA A 772 -67.14 -31.94 -24.39
N PHE A 773 -66.71 -31.50 -25.58
CA PHE A 773 -67.56 -31.48 -26.77
C PHE A 773 -67.86 -32.89 -27.31
N ILE A 774 -66.87 -33.79 -27.30
CA ILE A 774 -67.10 -35.20 -27.68
C ILE A 774 -68.14 -35.84 -26.75
N VAL A 775 -68.01 -35.62 -25.44
CA VAL A 775 -69.00 -36.10 -24.47
C VAL A 775 -70.38 -35.50 -24.76
N LEU A 776 -70.47 -34.20 -25.04
CA LEU A 776 -71.74 -33.52 -25.30
C LEU A 776 -72.46 -33.99 -26.58
N VAL A 777 -71.74 -34.52 -27.58
CA VAL A 777 -72.31 -35.11 -28.81
C VAL A 777 -72.73 -36.57 -28.60
N VAL A 778 -71.91 -37.34 -27.89
CA VAL A 778 -72.13 -38.79 -27.73
C VAL A 778 -73.23 -39.07 -26.71
N LEU A 779 -73.33 -38.28 -25.63
CA LEU A 779 -74.28 -38.53 -24.53
C LEU A 779 -75.75 -38.44 -24.97
N PRO A 780 -76.20 -37.45 -25.77
CA PRO A 780 -77.57 -37.40 -26.28
C PRO A 780 -77.90 -38.53 -27.26
N GLY A 781 -76.93 -38.96 -28.08
CA GLY A 781 -77.09 -40.10 -28.98
C GLY A 781 -77.28 -41.41 -28.20
N ALA A 782 -76.47 -41.63 -27.16
CA ALA A 782 -76.60 -42.78 -26.26
C ALA A 782 -77.93 -42.75 -25.47
N PHE A 783 -78.37 -41.57 -25.00
CA PHE A 783 -79.64 -41.42 -24.29
C PHE A 783 -80.86 -41.64 -25.21
N SER A 784 -80.77 -41.19 -26.47
CA SER A 784 -81.82 -41.42 -27.48
C SER A 784 -81.91 -42.90 -27.88
N TRP A 785 -80.79 -43.62 -27.92
CA TRP A 785 -80.76 -45.07 -28.19
C TRP A 785 -81.24 -45.91 -27.00
N MET A 786 -81.18 -45.37 -25.77
CA MET A 786 -81.73 -46.03 -24.58
C MET A 786 -83.24 -45.80 -24.38
N LEU A 787 -83.82 -44.75 -24.97
CA LEU A 787 -85.22 -44.35 -24.76
C LEU A 787 -86.15 -44.62 -25.96
N GLY A 788 -85.61 -44.87 -27.16
CA GLY A 788 -86.33 -45.38 -28.32
C GLY A 788 -86.19 -46.89 -28.42
#